data_AF-A0A7Y5Q4L0-F1
#
_entry.id   AF-A0A7Y5Q4L0-F1
#
_cell.length_a   1.000
_cell.length_b   1.000
_cell.length_c   1.000
_cell.angle_alpha   90.00
_cell.angle_beta   90.00
_cell.angle_gamma   90.00
#
_symmetry.space_group_name_H-M   'P 1'
#
loop_
_entity.id
_entity.type
_entity.pdbx_description
1 polymer ?
#
loop_
_entity_poly.entity_id
_entity_poly.type
_entity_poly.pdbx_seq_one_letter_code
_entity_poly.pdbx_strand_id
1 'polypeptide(L)'
;MSPRDPWPVLTRYQGDHLACVALPLGGIGTGTISLGGRGDLRDFEVVNKPAKGFVPRQTFFALFAQPEGGAAVTRALEGMLQPPYEGPFGARAANHGLPRFRHCAFAAAYPFGQVELSDPEVPLTVTLEAFNPLIPGDSERSGLPLAVLRYRLHNPTDRSVTAAVCGTTSNFIGGSVGAGNRNHYRQQEGLAGLVMTADLLAPDHPEYGSFVLCTPDEGEITCRTAWAALSWGDSLLDFWDDFSADGRLEERAGTARDPQGSLAVRTVVPPHGERAITFVLSWHFPNRTTWTPADPAAPAVVGNWYTTRYEDAWHAAAAALPELPTLERDTLAFVNSLVGCDLPAAVKEAALYNLSTLRSTTCFRTADGRFYGWEGCGDTQGCCHGSCTHVWNYEQATPFLFGDLARSMREVEFAQATGADGHMSFRVNLPLAQARGHGLAAADGQMGCLLKLYREWQLSGDEELLRSLWPQARAALEFCWQPGGWDADRDGVMEGCQHNTMDVEYYGPNPQMGGWYLGALRAAEEMARYLGQADFADDCHDLYLRGRAWLDEHLFNGEYYEHEIRPPADAAAIAPGLRHESMGARDLSDPELQLGAGCLVDQLVGQFMAHVCGLGYLLDPEHVAETHRSIYRHNFRPSLHGHFNHLRTFALADEAALLMATYPRGR
;
A
#
# COMPACT_ATOMS: atom_id res chain seq x y z
N MET A 1 12.28 -18.48 29.35
CA MET A 1 11.79 -17.46 28.39
C MET A 1 10.80 -16.60 29.14
N SER A 2 11.00 -15.27 29.17
CA SER A 2 9.99 -14.34 29.70
C SER A 2 8.70 -14.51 28.89
N PRO A 3 7.49 -14.45 29.49
CA PRO A 3 6.28 -14.31 28.70
C PRO A 3 6.45 -13.07 27.81
N ARG A 4 6.43 -13.28 26.49
CA ARG A 4 6.36 -12.19 25.52
C ARG A 4 5.00 -11.52 25.71
N ASP A 5 4.95 -10.19 25.67
CA ASP A 5 3.68 -9.48 25.69
C ASP A 5 2.83 -9.96 24.49
N PRO A 6 1.55 -10.28 24.70
CA PRO A 6 0.66 -10.70 23.62
C PRO A 6 0.54 -9.58 22.59
N TRP A 7 0.43 -9.93 21.30
CA TRP A 7 0.17 -8.95 20.25
C TRP A 7 -1.16 -8.22 20.51
N PRO A 8 -1.22 -6.89 20.34
CA PRO A 8 -2.46 -6.15 20.53
C PRO A 8 -3.52 -6.61 19.52
N VAL A 9 -4.78 -6.53 19.92
CA VAL A 9 -5.93 -6.79 19.05
C VAL A 9 -6.81 -5.56 19.06
N LEU A 10 -7.00 -4.97 17.89
CA LEU A 10 -7.89 -3.84 17.68
C LEU A 10 -9.25 -4.32 17.17
N THR A 11 -9.24 -5.25 16.22
CA THR A 11 -10.47 -5.80 15.60
C THR A 11 -10.41 -7.31 15.54
N ARG A 12 -11.57 -7.95 15.70
CA ARG A 12 -11.74 -9.41 15.56
C ARG A 12 -12.89 -9.69 14.59
N TYR A 13 -12.59 -10.44 13.54
CA TYR A 13 -13.50 -10.82 12.47
C TYR A 13 -13.87 -12.31 12.58
N GLN A 14 -15.12 -12.62 12.26
CA GLN A 14 -15.71 -13.97 12.26
C GLN A 14 -16.78 -14.09 11.17
N GLY A 15 -17.21 -15.32 10.88
CA GLY A 15 -18.28 -15.57 9.91
C GLY A 15 -17.97 -15.01 8.52
N ASP A 16 -18.94 -14.34 7.92
CA ASP A 16 -18.84 -13.83 6.54
C ASP A 16 -17.73 -12.78 6.36
N HIS A 17 -17.36 -12.05 7.42
CA HIS A 17 -16.26 -11.09 7.36
C HIS A 17 -14.92 -11.74 7.00
N LEU A 18 -14.72 -13.03 7.33
CA LEU A 18 -13.49 -13.75 7.01
C LEU A 18 -13.24 -13.89 5.50
N ALA A 19 -14.29 -13.79 4.68
CA ALA A 19 -14.17 -13.85 3.23
C ALA A 19 -13.47 -12.60 2.65
N CYS A 20 -13.62 -11.44 3.31
CA CYS A 20 -13.13 -10.14 2.86
C CYS A 20 -11.77 -9.74 3.44
N VAL A 21 -11.29 -10.41 4.48
CA VAL A 21 -9.99 -10.10 5.10
C VAL A 21 -8.85 -10.56 4.19
N ALA A 22 -7.95 -9.63 3.88
CA ALA A 22 -6.66 -9.86 3.24
C ALA A 22 -5.62 -8.92 3.85
N LEU A 23 -4.76 -9.44 4.73
CA LEU A 23 -3.71 -8.67 5.40
C LEU A 23 -2.39 -8.83 4.62
N PRO A 24 -1.83 -7.78 3.98
CA PRO A 24 -0.60 -7.90 3.21
C PRO A 24 0.63 -8.09 4.12
N LEU A 25 1.39 -9.16 3.84
CA LEU A 25 2.67 -9.49 4.45
C LEU A 25 3.79 -9.25 3.43
N GLY A 26 4.66 -8.29 3.73
CA GLY A 26 5.78 -7.86 2.89
C GLY A 26 6.19 -6.45 3.27
N GLY A 27 7.43 -6.08 2.95
CA GLY A 27 7.97 -4.77 3.25
C GLY A 27 7.57 -3.71 2.24
N ILE A 28 7.82 -2.44 2.57
CA ILE A 28 7.56 -1.29 1.70
C ILE A 28 8.34 -1.48 0.38
N GLY A 29 7.58 -1.59 -0.71
CA GLY A 29 8.12 -1.71 -2.06
C GLY A 29 8.75 -3.04 -2.44
N THR A 30 8.52 -4.09 -1.63
CA THR A 30 9.04 -5.44 -1.95
C THR A 30 8.04 -6.32 -2.69
N GLY A 31 6.76 -5.93 -2.75
CA GLY A 31 5.65 -6.85 -3.03
C GLY A 31 5.18 -7.57 -1.76
N THR A 32 4.04 -8.26 -1.84
CA THR A 32 3.36 -8.85 -0.68
C THR A 32 2.74 -10.21 -0.96
N ILE A 33 2.52 -10.98 0.10
CA ILE A 33 1.61 -12.13 0.13
C ILE A 33 0.51 -11.80 1.14
N SER A 34 -0.75 -11.94 0.78
CA SER A 34 -1.87 -11.66 1.69
C SER A 34 -2.20 -12.85 2.57
N LEU A 35 -2.37 -12.60 3.87
CA LEU A 35 -3.00 -13.54 4.79
C LEU A 35 -4.53 -13.33 4.77
N GLY A 36 -5.25 -14.34 4.32
CA GLY A 36 -6.71 -14.35 4.28
C GLY A 36 -7.35 -14.56 5.66
N GLY A 37 -8.60 -14.13 5.83
CA GLY A 37 -9.34 -14.23 7.10
C GLY A 37 -9.47 -15.65 7.67
N ARG A 38 -9.39 -16.67 6.83
CA ARG A 38 -9.45 -18.08 7.23
C ARG A 38 -8.06 -18.71 7.44
N GLY A 39 -6.98 -17.94 7.34
CA GLY A 39 -5.60 -18.41 7.52
C GLY A 39 -4.88 -18.90 6.25
N ASP A 40 -5.50 -18.78 5.08
CA ASP A 40 -4.81 -19.05 3.81
C ASP A 40 -3.86 -17.94 3.38
N LEU A 41 -2.89 -18.33 2.57
CA LEU A 41 -2.10 -17.38 1.80
C LEU A 41 -2.73 -17.18 0.42
N ARG A 42 -2.90 -15.92 0.04
CA ARG A 42 -3.44 -15.51 -1.26
C ARG A 42 -2.72 -14.26 -1.77
N ASP A 43 -3.04 -13.84 -3.00
CA ASP A 43 -2.48 -12.64 -3.63
C ASP A 43 -0.95 -12.61 -3.55
N PHE A 44 -0.29 -13.54 -4.23
CA PHE A 44 1.17 -13.58 -4.32
C PHE A 44 1.67 -12.50 -5.28
N GLU A 45 1.73 -11.27 -4.79
CA GLU A 45 2.08 -10.05 -5.51
C GLU A 45 3.58 -9.71 -5.37
N VAL A 46 4.43 -10.72 -5.46
CA VAL A 46 5.89 -10.60 -5.21
C VAL A 46 6.72 -10.45 -6.49
N VAL A 47 6.11 -10.68 -7.66
CA VAL A 47 6.78 -10.62 -8.98
C VAL A 47 6.54 -9.27 -9.66
N ASN A 48 6.82 -8.19 -8.94
CA ASN A 48 6.86 -6.80 -9.44
C ASN A 48 5.55 -6.17 -9.94
N LYS A 49 4.41 -6.86 -9.84
CA LYS A 49 3.11 -6.35 -10.30
C LYS A 49 1.95 -6.83 -9.40
N PRO A 50 0.80 -6.14 -9.44
CA PRO A 50 -0.42 -6.66 -8.83
C PRO A 50 -0.79 -8.04 -9.40
N ALA A 51 -1.31 -8.90 -8.53
CA ALA A 51 -1.67 -10.28 -8.85
C ALA A 51 -2.78 -10.79 -7.92
N LYS A 52 -3.88 -10.02 -7.81
CA LYS A 52 -5.03 -10.40 -6.98
C LYS A 52 -5.62 -11.73 -7.44
N GLY A 53 -5.91 -12.59 -6.48
CA GLY A 53 -6.38 -13.96 -6.71
C GLY A 53 -5.29 -14.95 -7.13
N PHE A 54 -4.06 -14.52 -7.44
CA PHE A 54 -2.99 -15.44 -7.78
C PHE A 54 -2.47 -16.16 -6.53
N VAL A 55 -2.50 -17.49 -6.58
CA VAL A 55 -1.94 -18.38 -5.55
C VAL A 55 -1.16 -19.47 -6.27
N PRO A 56 0.12 -19.72 -5.92
CA PRO A 56 0.85 -20.86 -6.46
C PRO A 56 0.11 -22.16 -6.15
N ARG A 57 0.21 -23.15 -7.04
CA ARG A 57 -0.54 -24.41 -6.89
C ARG A 57 -0.12 -25.14 -5.63
N GLN A 58 -1.07 -25.83 -5.01
CA GLN A 58 -0.84 -26.63 -3.82
C GLN A 58 -0.16 -25.83 -2.69
N THR A 59 -0.47 -24.53 -2.58
CA THR A 59 0.03 -23.70 -1.48
C THR A 59 -0.90 -23.82 -0.28
N PHE A 60 -0.39 -24.34 0.83
CA PHE A 60 -1.09 -24.42 2.11
C PHE A 60 -0.12 -24.80 3.23
N PHE A 61 -0.59 -24.66 4.47
CA PHE A 61 0.06 -25.27 5.64
C PHE A 61 -0.85 -26.36 6.22
N ALA A 62 -0.26 -27.43 6.75
CA ALA A 62 -0.97 -28.55 7.36
C ALA A 62 -0.39 -28.91 8.73
N LEU A 63 -1.26 -29.31 9.64
CA LEU A 63 -0.95 -29.87 10.95
C LEU A 63 -1.12 -31.38 10.89
N PHE A 64 -0.12 -32.11 11.36
CA PHE A 64 -0.24 -33.47 11.90
C PHE A 64 -0.27 -33.37 13.43
N ALA A 65 -1.18 -34.07 14.09
CA ALA A 65 -1.23 -34.14 15.55
C ALA A 65 -1.62 -35.55 16.02
N GLN A 66 -0.82 -36.13 16.92
CA GLN A 66 -1.06 -37.44 17.50
C GLN A 66 -0.89 -37.38 19.02
N PRO A 67 -1.98 -37.51 19.80
CA PRO A 67 -1.88 -37.62 21.25
C PRO A 67 -1.27 -38.98 21.64
N GLU A 68 -0.57 -39.02 22.75
CA GLU A 68 0.04 -40.25 23.26
C GLU A 68 -1.01 -41.37 23.43
N GLY A 69 -0.76 -42.50 22.75
CA GLY A 69 -1.67 -43.66 22.73
C GLY A 69 -2.98 -43.45 21.96
N GLY A 70 -3.09 -42.38 21.16
CA GLY A 70 -4.27 -42.08 20.33
C GLY A 70 -3.98 -42.12 18.83
N ALA A 71 -5.05 -41.96 18.05
CA ALA A 71 -4.97 -41.86 16.60
C ALA A 71 -4.46 -40.47 16.17
N ALA A 72 -3.70 -40.43 15.08
CA ALA A 72 -3.28 -39.18 14.46
C ALA A 72 -4.45 -38.50 13.73
N VAL A 73 -4.40 -37.18 13.68
CA VAL A 73 -5.27 -36.35 12.84
C VAL A 73 -4.44 -35.41 12.00
N THR A 74 -4.86 -35.20 10.76
CA THR A 74 -4.27 -34.22 9.85
C THR A 74 -5.32 -33.21 9.42
N ARG A 75 -4.97 -31.92 9.45
CA ARG A 75 -5.82 -30.80 9.03
C ARG A 75 -4.99 -29.76 8.29
N ALA A 76 -5.54 -29.16 7.25
CA ALA A 76 -5.01 -27.88 6.77
C ALA A 76 -5.17 -26.84 7.89
N LEU A 77 -4.16 -25.99 8.08
CA LEU A 77 -4.09 -24.93 9.08
C LEU A 77 -4.89 -23.71 8.65
N GLU A 78 -6.15 -23.95 8.31
CA GLU A 78 -7.09 -22.96 7.79
C GLU A 78 -8.50 -23.28 8.32
N GLY A 79 -9.33 -22.25 8.43
CA GLY A 79 -10.76 -22.37 8.71
C GLY A 79 -11.56 -22.94 7.54
N MET A 80 -12.81 -23.30 7.82
CA MET A 80 -13.76 -23.81 6.83
C MET A 80 -13.93 -22.89 5.61
N LEU A 81 -14.12 -23.50 4.43
CA LEU A 81 -14.50 -22.79 3.22
C LEU A 81 -15.94 -22.30 3.32
N GLN A 82 -16.18 -21.07 2.84
CA GLN A 82 -17.52 -20.50 2.75
C GLN A 82 -18.16 -20.80 1.39
N PRO A 83 -19.49 -20.90 1.30
CA PRO A 83 -20.19 -21.02 0.02
C PRO A 83 -19.96 -19.77 -0.87
N PRO A 84 -20.15 -19.89 -2.20
CA PRO A 84 -20.65 -21.06 -2.91
C PRO A 84 -19.57 -22.09 -3.21
N TYR A 85 -19.91 -23.38 -3.08
CA TYR A 85 -19.05 -24.51 -3.44
C TYR A 85 -19.19 -24.88 -4.92
N GLU A 86 -19.14 -23.87 -5.80
CA GLU A 86 -19.57 -23.99 -7.18
C GLU A 86 -18.43 -23.71 -8.16
N GLY A 87 -18.35 -24.51 -9.22
CA GLY A 87 -17.38 -24.37 -10.30
C GLY A 87 -17.51 -25.52 -11.32
N PRO A 88 -16.88 -25.39 -12.50
CA PRO A 88 -17.02 -26.37 -13.59
C PRO A 88 -16.48 -27.76 -13.23
N PHE A 89 -15.61 -27.86 -12.22
CA PHE A 89 -15.00 -29.11 -11.74
C PHE A 89 -15.09 -29.25 -10.22
N GLY A 90 -16.14 -28.70 -9.60
CA GLY A 90 -16.28 -28.61 -8.15
C GLY A 90 -15.89 -27.23 -7.60
N ALA A 91 -15.63 -27.15 -6.29
CA ALA A 91 -15.34 -25.89 -5.62
C ALA A 91 -14.09 -25.19 -6.18
N ARG A 92 -14.18 -23.88 -6.43
CA ARG A 92 -13.08 -23.08 -7.00
C ARG A 92 -11.94 -22.81 -6.02
N ALA A 93 -12.18 -22.96 -4.73
CA ALA A 93 -11.15 -22.74 -3.71
C ALA A 93 -9.98 -23.72 -3.92
N ALA A 94 -8.75 -23.21 -3.81
CA ALA A 94 -7.56 -24.03 -3.84
C ALA A 94 -7.61 -25.08 -2.73
N ASN A 95 -7.20 -26.31 -3.05
CA ASN A 95 -7.10 -27.40 -2.08
C ASN A 95 -8.42 -27.66 -1.33
N HIS A 96 -9.57 -27.51 -2.01
CA HIS A 96 -10.89 -27.58 -1.37
C HIS A 96 -11.22 -28.93 -0.73
N GLY A 97 -10.54 -30.01 -1.14
CA GLY A 97 -10.72 -31.35 -0.57
C GLY A 97 -10.00 -31.58 0.77
N LEU A 98 -9.13 -30.67 1.21
CA LEU A 98 -8.41 -30.85 2.47
C LEU A 98 -9.33 -30.66 3.69
N PRO A 99 -9.22 -31.50 4.73
CA PRO A 99 -9.96 -31.29 5.97
C PRO A 99 -9.41 -30.07 6.73
N ARG A 100 -10.30 -29.30 7.36
CA ARG A 100 -10.01 -27.96 7.92
C ARG A 100 -10.54 -27.83 9.35
N PHE A 101 -10.11 -26.79 10.05
CA PHE A 101 -10.63 -26.48 11.38
C PHE A 101 -12.05 -25.90 11.28
N ARG A 102 -12.95 -26.44 12.10
CA ARG A 102 -14.36 -26.01 12.15
C ARG A 102 -14.54 -24.58 12.65
N HIS A 103 -13.72 -24.16 13.61
CA HIS A 103 -13.79 -22.82 14.19
C HIS A 103 -12.57 -22.00 13.76
N CYS A 104 -12.85 -20.78 13.27
CA CYS A 104 -11.86 -19.82 12.82
C CYS A 104 -12.28 -18.41 13.22
N ALA A 105 -11.34 -17.63 13.74
CA ALA A 105 -11.46 -16.20 13.92
C ALA A 105 -10.18 -15.51 13.46
N PHE A 106 -10.30 -14.29 12.95
CA PHE A 106 -9.16 -13.45 12.59
C PHE A 106 -9.10 -12.26 13.53
N ALA A 107 -7.97 -12.04 14.19
CA ALA A 107 -7.74 -10.87 15.02
C ALA A 107 -6.59 -10.04 14.42
N ALA A 108 -6.72 -8.72 14.44
CA ALA A 108 -5.74 -7.83 13.84
C ALA A 108 -5.47 -6.59 14.69
N ALA A 109 -4.21 -6.16 14.65
CA ALA A 109 -3.78 -4.78 14.81
C ALA A 109 -2.61 -4.62 13.83
N TYR A 110 -2.89 -4.11 12.63
CA TYR A 110 -1.93 -4.08 11.53
C TYR A 110 -0.58 -3.48 11.98
N PRO A 111 0.57 -4.07 11.64
CA PRO A 111 0.82 -5.14 10.67
C PRO A 111 0.66 -6.57 11.19
N PHE A 112 0.15 -6.78 12.41
CA PHE A 112 -0.01 -8.10 13.02
C PHE A 112 -1.37 -8.72 12.67
N GLY A 113 -1.35 -9.93 12.13
CA GLY A 113 -2.52 -10.78 11.90
C GLY A 113 -2.46 -12.06 12.73
N GLN A 114 -3.56 -12.41 13.37
CA GLN A 114 -3.71 -13.63 14.17
C GLN A 114 -4.89 -14.44 13.66
N VAL A 115 -4.67 -15.71 13.35
CA VAL A 115 -5.74 -16.65 12.98
C VAL A 115 -5.86 -17.70 14.06
N GLU A 116 -7.00 -17.75 14.70
CA GLU A 116 -7.30 -18.69 15.78
C GLU A 116 -8.11 -19.85 15.26
N LEU A 117 -7.58 -21.05 15.42
CA LEU A 117 -8.13 -22.29 14.88
C LEU A 117 -8.40 -23.29 16.01
N SER A 118 -9.61 -23.85 16.02
CA SER A 118 -9.96 -24.94 16.93
C SER A 118 -10.97 -25.90 16.29
N ASP A 119 -10.86 -27.16 16.68
CA ASP A 119 -11.73 -28.24 16.23
C ASP A 119 -11.80 -29.29 17.35
N PRO A 120 -12.99 -29.71 17.81
CA PRO A 120 -13.14 -30.76 18.83
C PRO A 120 -12.46 -32.09 18.50
N GLU A 121 -12.22 -32.38 17.21
CA GLU A 121 -11.53 -33.59 16.76
C GLU A 121 -10.00 -33.44 16.73
N VAL A 122 -9.47 -32.25 16.98
CA VAL A 122 -8.03 -31.97 17.00
C VAL A 122 -7.58 -31.79 18.44
N PRO A 123 -6.55 -32.52 18.91
CA PRO A 123 -6.09 -32.45 20.31
C PRO A 123 -5.34 -31.16 20.65
N LEU A 124 -5.25 -30.21 19.71
CA LEU A 124 -4.52 -28.95 19.83
C LEU A 124 -5.41 -27.80 19.36
N THR A 125 -5.28 -26.64 20.01
CA THR A 125 -5.71 -25.36 19.48
C THR A 125 -4.52 -24.66 18.82
N VAL A 126 -4.75 -23.98 17.70
CA VAL A 126 -3.67 -23.32 16.95
C VAL A 126 -3.92 -21.83 16.83
N THR A 127 -2.89 -21.02 17.08
CA THR A 127 -2.88 -19.60 16.70
C THR A 127 -1.77 -19.37 15.68
N LEU A 128 -2.12 -18.99 14.45
CA LEU A 128 -1.16 -18.49 13.47
C LEU A 128 -0.94 -17.00 13.73
N GLU A 129 0.28 -16.64 14.08
CA GLU A 129 0.77 -15.28 14.21
C GLU A 129 1.58 -14.92 12.96
N ALA A 130 1.08 -13.97 12.17
CA ALA A 130 1.73 -13.52 10.93
C ALA A 130 2.03 -12.03 10.93
N PHE A 131 3.23 -11.66 10.47
CA PHE A 131 3.60 -10.26 10.29
C PHE A 131 4.79 -10.07 9.35
N ASN A 132 4.97 -8.83 8.93
CA ASN A 132 6.21 -8.26 8.42
C ASN A 132 6.49 -6.98 9.23
N PRO A 133 7.76 -6.66 9.57
CA PRO A 133 8.09 -5.50 10.40
C PRO A 133 7.58 -4.17 9.80
N LEU A 134 7.11 -3.26 10.67
CA LEU A 134 6.72 -1.90 10.30
C LEU A 134 7.20 -0.96 11.40
N ILE A 135 8.33 -0.31 11.15
CA ILE A 135 9.10 0.46 12.13
C ILE A 135 9.23 1.88 11.60
N PRO A 136 8.40 2.83 12.10
CA PRO A 136 8.52 4.23 11.70
C PRO A 136 9.93 4.78 11.91
N GLY A 137 10.41 5.56 10.96
CA GLY A 137 11.75 6.13 10.91
C GLY A 137 12.80 5.19 10.31
N ASP A 138 12.47 3.94 10.01
CA ASP A 138 13.40 2.95 9.46
C ASP A 138 12.78 2.23 8.25
N SER A 139 12.92 2.87 7.08
CA SER A 139 12.43 2.34 5.81
C SER A 139 13.17 1.07 5.38
N GLU A 140 14.40 0.86 5.86
CA GLU A 140 15.23 -0.29 5.50
C GLU A 140 14.81 -1.56 6.26
N ARG A 141 14.48 -1.46 7.55
CA ARG A 141 13.90 -2.56 8.34
C ARG A 141 12.41 -2.77 8.06
N SER A 142 11.72 -1.74 7.58
CA SER A 142 10.32 -1.83 7.10
C SER A 142 10.21 -2.28 5.64
N GLY A 143 11.34 -2.38 4.92
CA GLY A 143 11.45 -2.76 3.51
C GLY A 143 11.95 -4.20 3.31
N LEU A 144 11.73 -5.10 4.26
CA LEU A 144 12.21 -6.48 4.19
C LEU A 144 11.31 -7.37 3.32
N PRO A 145 11.86 -8.13 2.34
CA PRO A 145 11.09 -8.91 1.37
C PRO A 145 10.70 -10.29 1.92
N LEU A 146 10.01 -10.31 3.06
CA LEU A 146 9.64 -11.55 3.75
C LEU A 146 8.26 -11.51 4.41
N ALA A 147 7.72 -12.68 4.70
CA ALA A 147 6.54 -12.88 5.53
C ALA A 147 6.86 -13.91 6.61
N VAL A 148 6.60 -13.56 7.88
CA VAL A 148 6.79 -14.44 9.04
C VAL A 148 5.46 -15.09 9.37
N LEU A 149 5.46 -16.41 9.54
CA LEU A 149 4.29 -17.23 9.86
C LEU A 149 4.64 -18.13 11.06
N ARG A 150 4.11 -17.84 12.23
CA ARG A 150 4.38 -18.59 13.46
C ARG A 150 3.14 -19.30 13.95
N TYR A 151 3.16 -20.62 13.94
CA TYR A 151 2.09 -21.47 14.42
C TYR A 151 2.31 -21.83 15.88
N ARG A 152 1.54 -21.24 16.78
CA ARG A 152 1.49 -21.62 18.20
C ARG A 152 0.53 -22.78 18.39
N LEU A 153 1.07 -23.90 18.83
CA LEU A 153 0.35 -25.13 19.13
C LEU A 153 0.16 -25.20 20.64
N HIS A 154 -1.07 -25.02 21.10
CA HIS A 154 -1.43 -25.14 22.51
C HIS A 154 -2.16 -26.46 22.74
N ASN A 155 -1.70 -27.22 23.75
CA ASN A 155 -2.25 -28.51 24.12
C ASN A 155 -3.11 -28.38 25.38
N PRO A 156 -4.45 -28.36 25.25
CA PRO A 156 -5.35 -28.29 26.40
C PRO A 156 -5.53 -29.63 27.14
N THR A 157 -4.86 -30.70 26.71
CA THR A 157 -5.08 -32.06 27.21
C THR A 157 -4.05 -32.47 28.27
N ASP A 158 -4.35 -33.55 28.97
CA ASP A 158 -3.47 -34.16 29.99
C ASP A 158 -2.38 -35.07 29.40
N ARG A 159 -2.29 -35.20 28.07
CA ARG A 159 -1.32 -36.09 27.40
C ARG A 159 -0.41 -35.29 26.49
N SER A 160 0.82 -35.78 26.32
CA SER A 160 1.72 -35.20 25.32
C SER A 160 1.13 -35.42 23.91
N VAL A 161 1.30 -34.43 23.04
CA VAL A 161 0.89 -34.53 21.63
C VAL A 161 2.13 -34.40 20.77
N THR A 162 2.42 -35.42 19.97
CA THR A 162 3.37 -35.29 18.86
C THR A 162 2.70 -34.47 17.77
N ALA A 163 3.34 -33.40 17.32
CA ALA A 163 2.79 -32.53 16.29
C ALA A 163 3.82 -32.22 15.21
N ALA A 164 3.37 -31.99 13.98
CA ALA A 164 4.19 -31.44 12.93
C ALA A 164 3.41 -30.39 12.13
N VAL A 165 4.10 -29.33 11.71
CA VAL A 165 3.55 -28.35 10.77
C VAL A 165 4.34 -28.46 9.47
N CYS A 166 3.63 -28.57 8.35
CA CYS A 166 4.21 -28.62 7.02
C CYS A 166 3.71 -27.46 6.17
N GLY A 167 4.62 -26.68 5.59
CA GLY A 167 4.31 -25.71 4.54
C GLY A 167 4.59 -26.30 3.16
N THR A 168 3.74 -26.01 2.19
CA THR A 168 3.93 -26.42 0.80
C THR A 168 3.60 -25.29 -0.18
N THR A 169 4.30 -25.26 -1.32
CA THR A 169 4.05 -24.35 -2.44
C THR A 169 4.73 -24.87 -3.72
N SER A 170 4.13 -24.59 -4.89
CA SER A 170 4.79 -24.79 -6.18
C SER A 170 5.82 -23.71 -6.47
N ASN A 171 6.89 -24.06 -7.18
CA ASN A 171 7.80 -23.08 -7.76
C ASN A 171 7.14 -22.39 -8.97
N PHE A 172 6.72 -21.14 -8.80
CA PHE A 172 5.94 -20.36 -9.75
C PHE A 172 6.76 -19.38 -10.60
N ILE A 173 8.09 -19.36 -10.44
CA ILE A 173 8.99 -18.40 -11.08
C ILE A 173 8.95 -18.60 -12.61
N GLY A 174 8.80 -17.53 -13.39
CA GLY A 174 8.66 -17.65 -14.85
C GLY A 174 7.28 -18.14 -15.33
N GLY A 175 6.28 -18.20 -14.42
CA GLY A 175 4.90 -18.57 -14.74
C GLY A 175 4.75 -20.04 -15.13
N SER A 176 3.85 -20.34 -16.09
CA SER A 176 3.59 -21.70 -16.57
C SER A 176 4.55 -22.16 -17.69
N VAL A 177 5.56 -21.36 -18.00
CA VAL A 177 6.53 -21.63 -19.05
C VAL A 177 7.63 -22.54 -18.49
N GLY A 178 8.18 -23.46 -19.28
CA GLY A 178 9.23 -24.38 -18.84
C GLY A 178 10.55 -23.68 -18.57
N ALA A 179 10.61 -22.85 -17.53
CA ALA A 179 11.69 -21.93 -17.18
C ALA A 179 12.86 -22.62 -16.45
N GLY A 180 12.87 -23.95 -16.42
CA GLY A 180 13.88 -24.73 -15.70
C GLY A 180 13.76 -24.60 -14.19
N ASN A 181 12.52 -24.56 -13.68
CA ASN A 181 12.23 -24.41 -12.27
C ASN A 181 12.83 -25.54 -11.45
N ARG A 182 13.52 -25.20 -10.37
CA ARG A 182 14.15 -26.16 -9.47
C ARG A 182 13.98 -25.73 -8.02
N ASN A 183 13.83 -26.74 -7.17
CA ASN A 183 13.77 -26.57 -5.73
C ASN A 183 14.99 -27.25 -5.12
N HIS A 184 15.67 -26.57 -4.21
CA HIS A 184 16.86 -27.05 -3.55
C HIS A 184 16.69 -26.93 -2.04
N TYR A 185 16.88 -28.04 -1.33
CA TYR A 185 17.01 -27.97 0.12
C TYR A 185 18.35 -27.33 0.49
N ARG A 186 18.32 -26.36 1.40
CA ARG A 186 19.49 -25.69 1.95
C ARG A 186 19.37 -25.61 3.47
N GLN A 187 20.49 -25.80 4.15
CA GLN A 187 20.60 -25.64 5.60
C GLN A 187 21.91 -24.94 5.94
N GLN A 188 21.83 -23.80 6.63
CA GLN A 188 22.97 -22.96 6.99
C GLN A 188 22.59 -22.06 8.17
N GLU A 189 23.51 -21.86 9.12
CA GLU A 189 23.40 -20.82 10.18
C GLU A 189 22.07 -20.85 10.97
N GLY A 190 21.58 -22.05 11.31
CA GLY A 190 20.32 -22.20 12.06
C GLY A 190 19.05 -22.00 11.21
N LEU A 191 19.18 -21.87 9.90
CA LEU A 191 18.09 -21.82 8.93
C LEU A 191 18.08 -23.08 8.07
N ALA A 192 16.91 -23.66 7.85
CA ALA A 192 16.69 -24.75 6.91
C ALA A 192 15.50 -24.46 6.01
N GLY A 193 15.56 -24.83 4.74
CA GLY A 193 14.43 -24.60 3.84
C GLY A 193 14.65 -24.97 2.40
N LEU A 194 13.65 -24.63 1.60
CA LEU A 194 13.60 -24.82 0.16
C LEU A 194 13.87 -23.50 -0.55
N VAL A 195 14.91 -23.49 -1.38
CA VAL A 195 15.23 -22.41 -2.32
C VAL A 195 14.66 -22.76 -3.68
N MET A 196 13.86 -21.87 -4.25
CA MET A 196 13.19 -22.02 -5.54
C MET A 196 13.81 -21.05 -6.54
N THR A 197 14.29 -21.58 -7.67
CA THR A 197 14.90 -20.82 -8.78
C THR A 197 14.31 -21.26 -10.13
N ALA A 198 14.61 -20.51 -11.20
CA ALA A 198 14.29 -20.87 -12.58
C ALA A 198 15.54 -20.70 -13.46
N ASP A 199 16.29 -21.79 -13.64
CA ASP A 199 17.66 -21.77 -14.18
C ASP A 199 17.74 -21.41 -15.68
N LEU A 200 16.63 -21.48 -16.42
CA LEU A 200 16.59 -21.16 -17.85
C LEU A 200 16.08 -19.75 -18.16
N LEU A 201 15.69 -18.96 -17.15
CA LEU A 201 15.36 -17.56 -17.36
C LEU A 201 16.62 -16.72 -17.54
N ALA A 202 16.60 -15.82 -18.51
CA ALA A 202 17.65 -14.82 -18.65
C ALA A 202 17.67 -13.91 -17.40
N PRO A 203 18.85 -13.47 -16.92
CA PRO A 203 18.94 -12.62 -15.73
C PRO A 203 18.21 -11.27 -15.81
N ASP A 204 17.89 -10.79 -17.00
CA ASP A 204 17.14 -9.56 -17.27
C ASP A 204 15.63 -9.79 -17.50
N HIS A 205 15.17 -11.03 -17.48
CA HIS A 205 13.76 -11.37 -17.64
C HIS A 205 12.91 -10.79 -16.49
N PRO A 206 11.73 -10.18 -16.74
CA PRO A 206 10.93 -9.52 -15.68
C PRO A 206 10.54 -10.42 -14.49
N GLU A 207 10.44 -11.73 -14.74
CA GLU A 207 10.11 -12.75 -13.73
C GLU A 207 11.33 -13.52 -13.21
N TYR A 208 12.56 -13.15 -13.62
CA TYR A 208 13.78 -13.72 -13.04
C TYR A 208 13.86 -13.37 -11.55
N GLY A 209 14.29 -14.33 -10.73
CA GLY A 209 14.36 -14.17 -9.29
C GLY A 209 14.48 -15.48 -8.54
N SER A 210 14.28 -15.40 -7.22
CA SER A 210 14.24 -16.54 -6.31
C SER A 210 13.15 -16.38 -5.25
N PHE A 211 12.67 -17.51 -4.74
CA PHE A 211 11.69 -17.60 -3.67
C PHE A 211 12.12 -18.66 -2.65
N VAL A 212 11.85 -18.43 -1.37
CA VAL A 212 12.27 -19.33 -0.29
C VAL A 212 11.09 -19.62 0.64
N LEU A 213 10.93 -20.89 1.00
CA LEU A 213 10.16 -21.35 2.17
C LEU A 213 11.15 -21.96 3.16
N CYS A 214 11.31 -21.34 4.32
CA CYS A 214 12.32 -21.75 5.30
C CYS A 214 11.81 -21.67 6.73
N THR A 215 12.57 -22.24 7.67
CA THR A 215 12.28 -22.25 9.11
C THR A 215 13.56 -22.03 9.92
N PRO A 216 13.54 -21.17 10.94
CA PRO A 216 14.63 -21.04 11.90
C PRO A 216 14.54 -22.06 13.07
N ASP A 217 13.52 -22.94 13.08
CA ASP A 217 13.34 -23.90 14.17
C ASP A 217 14.34 -25.05 14.08
N GLU A 218 14.93 -25.42 15.22
CA GLU A 218 15.93 -26.51 15.35
C GLU A 218 15.30 -27.90 15.59
N GLY A 219 13.99 -28.04 15.32
CA GLY A 219 13.25 -29.28 15.53
C GLY A 219 13.65 -30.41 14.58
N GLU A 220 12.87 -31.49 14.56
CA GLU A 220 13.03 -32.53 13.54
C GLU A 220 12.47 -31.99 12.20
N ILE A 221 13.38 -31.62 11.30
CA ILE A 221 13.05 -31.04 10.00
C ILE A 221 13.10 -32.13 8.94
N THR A 222 12.05 -32.22 8.14
CA THR A 222 11.99 -33.08 6.95
C THR A 222 11.52 -32.26 5.76
N CYS A 223 11.94 -32.63 4.56
CA CYS A 223 11.61 -31.89 3.35
C CYS A 223 11.44 -32.82 2.16
N ARG A 224 10.71 -32.34 1.17
CA ARG A 224 10.73 -32.86 -0.20
C ARG A 224 10.85 -31.70 -1.18
N THR A 225 11.77 -31.82 -2.13
CA THR A 225 12.03 -30.81 -3.15
C THR A 225 11.01 -30.89 -4.29
N ALA A 226 10.39 -32.04 -4.49
CA ALA A 226 9.30 -32.21 -5.43
C ALA A 226 8.21 -33.17 -4.90
N TRP A 227 7.00 -33.07 -5.44
CA TRP A 227 5.98 -34.12 -5.28
C TRP A 227 6.15 -35.20 -6.35
N ALA A 228 5.68 -36.42 -6.06
CA ALA A 228 5.70 -37.49 -7.03
C ALA A 228 4.86 -37.11 -8.26
N ALA A 229 5.39 -37.38 -9.46
CA ALA A 229 4.69 -37.13 -10.71
C ALA A 229 3.68 -38.26 -11.01
N LEU A 230 2.49 -38.15 -10.44
CA LEU A 230 1.42 -39.16 -10.53
C LEU A 230 0.23 -38.65 -11.34
N SER A 231 -0.57 -39.55 -11.91
CA SER A 231 -1.77 -39.18 -12.68
C SER A 231 -2.99 -38.94 -11.80
N TRP A 232 -4.04 -38.34 -12.37
CA TRP A 232 -5.38 -38.22 -11.75
C TRP A 232 -5.47 -37.49 -10.40
N GLY A 233 -4.47 -36.65 -10.07
CA GLY A 233 -4.43 -35.88 -8.83
C GLY A 233 -3.74 -36.59 -7.66
N ASP A 234 -3.21 -37.79 -7.88
CA ASP A 234 -2.61 -38.63 -6.84
C ASP A 234 -1.33 -38.04 -6.22
N SER A 235 -0.74 -37.00 -6.81
CA SER A 235 0.38 -36.28 -6.19
C SER A 235 0.01 -35.64 -4.85
N LEU A 236 -1.22 -35.09 -4.74
CA LEU A 236 -1.71 -34.57 -3.47
C LEU A 236 -2.00 -35.71 -2.48
N LEU A 237 -2.52 -36.84 -2.98
CA LEU A 237 -2.79 -38.01 -2.16
C LEU A 237 -1.49 -38.61 -1.59
N ASP A 238 -0.45 -38.80 -2.40
CA ASP A 238 0.87 -39.27 -1.95
C ASP A 238 1.47 -38.32 -0.89
N PHE A 239 1.41 -37.01 -1.12
CA PHE A 239 1.82 -36.04 -0.10
C PHE A 239 1.01 -36.18 1.19
N TRP A 240 -0.31 -36.28 1.08
CA TRP A 240 -1.20 -36.33 2.24
C TRP A 240 -1.03 -37.62 3.04
N ASP A 241 -0.89 -38.76 2.36
CA ASP A 241 -0.68 -40.07 2.98
C ASP A 241 0.67 -40.15 3.70
N ASP A 242 1.74 -39.65 3.08
CA ASP A 242 3.08 -39.58 3.68
C ASP A 242 3.07 -38.72 4.95
N PHE A 243 2.62 -37.46 4.82
CA PHE A 243 2.62 -36.54 5.95
C PHE A 243 1.67 -36.96 7.08
N SER A 244 0.52 -37.54 6.74
CA SER A 244 -0.45 -38.01 7.73
C SER A 244 -0.03 -39.28 8.47
N ALA A 245 0.95 -40.03 7.94
CA ALA A 245 1.40 -41.26 8.58
C ALA A 245 2.12 -40.98 9.90
N ASP A 246 3.02 -39.98 9.93
CA ASP A 246 3.87 -39.74 11.09
C ASP A 246 4.34 -38.28 11.28
N GLY A 247 3.87 -37.36 10.44
CA GLY A 247 4.25 -35.96 10.43
C GLY A 247 5.61 -35.68 9.79
N ARG A 248 6.18 -36.62 9.03
CA ARG A 248 7.44 -36.45 8.27
C ARG A 248 7.18 -36.36 6.77
N LEU A 249 8.22 -35.95 6.06
CA LEU A 249 8.26 -35.95 4.61
C LEU A 249 9.40 -36.82 4.11
N GLU A 250 9.07 -37.73 3.22
CA GLU A 250 10.03 -38.44 2.40
C GLU A 250 10.24 -37.73 1.05
N GLU A 251 11.46 -37.76 0.54
CA GLU A 251 11.79 -37.19 -0.77
C GLU A 251 11.16 -38.01 -1.91
N ARG A 252 10.75 -37.34 -2.98
CA ARG A 252 10.17 -37.97 -4.18
C ARG A 252 10.89 -37.48 -5.43
N ALA A 253 11.04 -38.35 -6.42
CA ALA A 253 11.50 -37.93 -7.74
C ALA A 253 10.37 -37.18 -8.46
N GLY A 254 10.53 -35.87 -8.64
CA GLY A 254 9.60 -35.05 -9.41
C GLY A 254 10.06 -34.82 -10.84
N THR A 255 9.12 -34.80 -11.78
CA THR A 255 9.35 -34.45 -13.19
C THR A 255 8.47 -33.29 -13.66
N ALA A 256 7.70 -32.69 -12.74
CA ALA A 256 6.86 -31.53 -13.03
C ALA A 256 7.71 -30.33 -13.46
N ARG A 257 7.17 -29.53 -14.38
CA ARG A 257 7.86 -28.31 -14.87
C ARG A 257 7.98 -27.22 -13.80
N ASP A 258 7.07 -27.23 -12.84
CA ASP A 258 6.95 -26.31 -11.72
C ASP A 258 6.83 -27.14 -10.42
N PRO A 259 7.96 -27.67 -9.92
CA PRO A 259 7.97 -28.64 -8.82
C PRO A 259 7.33 -28.08 -7.54
N GLN A 260 6.50 -28.91 -6.88
CA GLN A 260 5.92 -28.61 -5.56
C GLN A 260 6.90 -28.99 -4.45
N GLY A 261 7.32 -28.01 -3.66
CA GLY A 261 8.17 -28.23 -2.50
C GLY A 261 7.36 -28.30 -1.21
N SER A 262 7.81 -29.11 -0.25
CA SER A 262 7.25 -29.14 1.10
C SER A 262 8.34 -29.19 2.18
N LEU A 263 8.13 -28.46 3.27
CA LEU A 263 9.02 -28.38 4.43
C LEU A 263 8.20 -28.61 5.70
N ALA A 264 8.56 -29.61 6.50
CA ALA A 264 7.89 -29.95 7.75
C ALA A 264 8.83 -29.87 8.95
N VAL A 265 8.29 -29.36 10.05
CA VAL A 265 8.96 -29.32 11.35
C VAL A 265 8.11 -30.09 12.35
N ARG A 266 8.72 -31.05 13.03
CA ARG A 266 8.06 -31.94 14.00
C ARG A 266 8.56 -31.66 15.42
N THR A 267 7.64 -31.70 16.37
CA THR A 267 7.85 -31.37 17.79
C THR A 267 6.93 -32.18 18.70
N VAL A 268 7.14 -32.07 20.01
CA VAL A 268 6.25 -32.62 21.04
C VAL A 268 5.72 -31.47 21.89
N VAL A 269 4.39 -31.34 21.94
CA VAL A 269 3.68 -30.37 22.77
C VAL A 269 3.31 -31.03 24.09
N PRO A 270 3.87 -30.59 25.23
CA PRO A 270 3.59 -31.21 26.52
C PRO A 270 2.14 -30.96 26.97
N PRO A 271 1.59 -31.75 27.91
CA PRO A 271 0.28 -31.51 28.52
C PRO A 271 0.19 -30.08 29.05
N HIS A 272 -0.95 -29.40 28.79
CA HIS A 272 -1.19 -28.01 29.21
C HIS A 272 -0.12 -27.01 28.77
N GLY A 273 0.67 -27.37 27.75
CA GLY A 273 1.80 -26.59 27.29
C GLY A 273 1.64 -26.07 25.88
N GLU A 274 2.61 -25.25 25.48
CA GLU A 274 2.66 -24.63 24.15
C GLU A 274 4.01 -24.89 23.48
N ARG A 275 4.00 -25.04 22.15
CA ARG A 275 5.18 -24.93 21.28
C ARG A 275 4.84 -24.04 20.09
N ALA A 276 5.81 -23.25 19.64
CA ALA A 276 5.68 -22.46 18.41
C ALA A 276 6.57 -23.08 17.33
N ILE A 277 6.10 -23.05 16.08
CA ILE A 277 6.88 -23.40 14.89
C ILE A 277 6.78 -22.22 13.92
N THR A 278 7.93 -21.69 13.53
CA THR A 278 8.05 -20.50 12.68
C THR A 278 8.47 -20.89 11.28
N PHE A 279 7.79 -20.33 10.29
CA PHE A 279 8.16 -20.37 8.89
C PHE A 279 8.36 -18.95 8.39
N VAL A 280 9.27 -18.78 7.44
CA VAL A 280 9.49 -17.54 6.72
C VAL A 280 9.40 -17.82 5.22
N LEU A 281 8.56 -17.03 4.56
CA LEU A 281 8.56 -16.90 3.11
C LEU A 281 9.41 -15.68 2.75
N SER A 282 10.33 -15.80 1.80
CA SER A 282 11.19 -14.70 1.36
C SER A 282 11.31 -14.69 -0.15
N TRP A 283 11.51 -13.52 -0.76
CA TRP A 283 11.55 -13.38 -2.21
C TRP A 283 12.59 -12.37 -2.69
N HIS A 284 13.01 -12.53 -3.95
CA HIS A 284 13.94 -11.65 -4.63
C HIS A 284 13.67 -11.63 -6.13
N PHE A 285 13.13 -10.52 -6.63
CA PHE A 285 12.74 -10.33 -8.03
C PHE A 285 13.26 -8.99 -8.54
N PRO A 286 14.47 -8.90 -9.11
CA PRO A 286 15.12 -7.63 -9.38
C PRO A 286 14.49 -6.83 -10.52
N ASN A 287 13.87 -7.48 -11.50
CA ASN A 287 13.57 -6.85 -12.79
C ASN A 287 12.21 -6.16 -12.86
N ARG A 288 11.97 -5.20 -11.96
CA ARG A 288 10.79 -4.33 -12.07
C ARG A 288 10.86 -3.50 -13.35
N THR A 289 9.79 -3.55 -14.12
CA THR A 289 9.64 -2.78 -15.35
C THR A 289 9.09 -1.38 -15.08
N THR A 290 9.39 -0.45 -15.97
CA THR A 290 8.79 0.89 -15.96
C THR A 290 7.27 0.83 -16.15
N TRP A 291 6.57 1.79 -15.55
CA TRP A 291 5.16 2.04 -15.80
C TRP A 291 4.86 2.90 -17.05
N THR A 292 5.88 3.44 -17.70
CA THR A 292 5.79 4.19 -18.98
C THR A 292 6.75 3.61 -19.99
N PRO A 293 6.46 2.39 -20.48
CA PRO A 293 7.30 1.80 -21.51
C PRO A 293 7.15 2.59 -22.81
N ALA A 294 8.28 2.94 -23.45
CA ALA A 294 8.28 3.49 -24.80
C ALA A 294 7.75 2.46 -25.81
N ASP A 295 8.08 1.19 -25.60
CA ASP A 295 7.49 0.03 -26.28
C ASP A 295 6.91 -0.94 -25.23
N PRO A 296 5.58 -1.12 -25.17
CA PRO A 296 4.94 -2.07 -24.26
C PRO A 296 5.43 -3.52 -24.41
N ALA A 297 5.97 -3.91 -25.57
CA ALA A 297 6.51 -5.25 -25.80
C ALA A 297 7.93 -5.44 -25.24
N ALA A 298 8.64 -4.36 -24.95
CA ALA A 298 10.01 -4.36 -24.42
C ALA A 298 10.19 -3.26 -23.37
N PRO A 299 9.51 -3.36 -22.21
CA PRO A 299 9.56 -2.33 -21.20
C PRO A 299 10.94 -2.26 -20.54
N ALA A 300 11.45 -1.05 -20.35
CA ALA A 300 12.72 -0.83 -19.66
C ALA A 300 12.65 -1.30 -18.20
N VAL A 301 13.76 -1.85 -17.68
CA VAL A 301 13.88 -2.27 -16.28
C VAL A 301 14.37 -1.09 -15.43
N VAL A 302 13.61 -0.76 -14.38
CA VAL A 302 13.95 0.26 -13.36
C VAL A 302 14.48 -0.36 -12.05
N GLY A 303 14.27 -1.67 -11.90
CA GLY A 303 14.80 -2.46 -10.79
C GLY A 303 14.06 -2.25 -9.46
N ASN A 304 14.45 -3.01 -8.43
CA ASN A 304 13.95 -2.84 -7.06
C ASN A 304 15.08 -2.55 -6.06
N TRP A 305 14.86 -1.59 -5.16
CA TRP A 305 15.83 -1.25 -4.11
C TRP A 305 16.25 -2.45 -3.26
N TYR A 306 15.29 -3.23 -2.75
CA TYR A 306 15.63 -4.34 -1.83
C TYR A 306 16.55 -5.39 -2.48
N THR A 307 16.52 -5.52 -3.82
CA THR A 307 17.37 -6.46 -4.56
C THR A 307 18.81 -5.98 -4.77
N THR A 308 19.11 -4.71 -4.46
CA THR A 308 20.50 -4.22 -4.42
C THR A 308 21.17 -4.52 -3.06
N ARG A 309 20.36 -4.84 -2.04
CA ARG A 309 20.82 -5.13 -0.67
C ARG A 309 21.03 -6.61 -0.41
N TYR A 310 20.35 -7.46 -1.15
CA TYR A 310 20.40 -8.92 -1.01
C TYR A 310 20.71 -9.56 -2.36
N GLU A 311 21.51 -10.63 -2.32
CA GLU A 311 21.92 -11.37 -3.52
C GLU A 311 20.78 -12.24 -4.05
N ASP A 312 20.01 -12.84 -3.15
CA ASP A 312 18.87 -13.70 -3.43
C ASP A 312 17.89 -13.72 -2.23
N ALA A 313 16.79 -14.46 -2.37
CA ALA A 313 15.78 -14.60 -1.32
C ALA A 313 16.29 -15.32 -0.06
N TRP A 314 17.30 -16.20 -0.19
CA TRP A 314 17.89 -16.89 0.97
C TRP A 314 18.74 -15.92 1.79
N HIS A 315 19.56 -15.10 1.13
CA HIS A 315 20.35 -14.06 1.78
C HIS A 315 19.44 -13.07 2.53
N ALA A 316 18.32 -12.65 1.94
CA ALA A 316 17.36 -11.78 2.63
C ALA A 316 16.79 -12.43 3.91
N ALA A 317 16.40 -13.71 3.86
CA ALA A 317 15.90 -14.43 5.02
C ALA A 317 16.99 -14.62 6.10
N ALA A 318 18.17 -15.08 5.70
CA ALA A 318 19.30 -15.33 6.59
C ALA A 318 19.77 -14.06 7.30
N ALA A 319 19.75 -12.91 6.61
CA ALA A 319 20.11 -11.62 7.20
C ALA A 319 19.07 -11.12 8.22
N ALA A 320 17.77 -11.30 7.95
CA ALA A 320 16.70 -10.76 8.80
C ALA A 320 16.40 -11.61 10.04
N LEU A 321 16.55 -12.93 9.95
CA LEU A 321 16.13 -13.87 11.01
C LEU A 321 16.81 -13.66 12.37
N PRO A 322 18.14 -13.43 12.47
CA PRO A 322 18.79 -13.14 13.75
C PRO A 322 18.22 -11.89 14.45
N GLU A 323 17.72 -10.92 13.68
CA GLU A 323 17.13 -9.68 14.19
C GLU A 323 15.62 -9.77 14.44
N LEU A 324 14.97 -10.88 14.07
CA LEU A 324 13.52 -11.02 14.13
C LEU A 324 12.92 -10.67 15.51
N PRO A 325 13.53 -11.06 16.65
CA PRO A 325 13.01 -10.65 17.96
C PRO A 325 13.01 -9.14 18.20
N THR A 326 14.02 -8.44 17.68
CA THR A 326 14.15 -6.98 17.77
C THR A 326 13.16 -6.30 16.81
N LEU A 327 13.06 -6.80 15.57
CA LEU A 327 12.11 -6.31 14.56
C LEU A 327 10.66 -6.40 15.06
N GLU A 328 10.27 -7.53 15.68
CA GLU A 328 8.95 -7.73 16.26
C GLU A 328 8.69 -6.78 17.42
N ARG A 329 9.65 -6.64 18.35
CA ARG A 329 9.53 -5.75 19.51
C ARG A 329 9.36 -4.29 19.09
N ASP A 330 10.16 -3.82 18.12
CA ASP A 330 10.11 -2.43 17.68
C ASP A 330 8.81 -2.14 16.92
N THR A 331 8.31 -3.10 16.13
CA THR A 331 6.99 -3.02 15.50
C THR A 331 5.87 -2.99 16.54
N LEU A 332 5.96 -3.83 17.59
CA LEU A 332 5.01 -3.82 18.70
C LEU A 332 4.99 -2.49 19.45
N ALA A 333 6.16 -1.85 19.65
CA ALA A 333 6.23 -0.55 20.30
C ALA A 333 5.42 0.50 19.53
N PHE A 334 5.54 0.54 18.20
CA PHE A 334 4.73 1.40 17.35
C PHE A 334 3.23 1.09 17.47
N VAL A 335 2.82 -0.17 17.26
CA VAL A 335 1.40 -0.54 17.29
C VAL A 335 0.78 -0.27 18.66
N ASN A 336 1.46 -0.62 19.74
CA ASN A 336 0.96 -0.36 21.09
C ASN A 336 0.81 1.13 21.40
N SER A 337 1.67 1.98 20.84
CA SER A 337 1.54 3.44 21.00
C SER A 337 0.23 3.98 20.41
N LEU A 338 -0.16 3.49 19.22
CA LEU A 338 -1.41 3.89 18.57
C LEU A 338 -2.63 3.20 19.18
N VAL A 339 -2.56 1.90 19.45
CA VAL A 339 -3.69 1.16 20.06
C VAL A 339 -4.01 1.69 21.46
N GLY A 340 -2.98 2.07 22.22
CA GLY A 340 -3.07 2.59 23.58
C GLY A 340 -3.56 4.04 23.69
N CYS A 341 -3.73 4.77 22.58
CA CYS A 341 -4.27 6.13 22.63
C CYS A 341 -5.78 6.16 22.94
N ASP A 342 -6.25 7.31 23.41
CA ASP A 342 -7.64 7.59 23.82
C ASP A 342 -8.58 7.92 22.66
N LEU A 343 -8.12 7.78 21.41
CA LEU A 343 -8.96 7.93 20.22
C LEU A 343 -10.00 6.79 20.11
N PRO A 344 -11.15 7.05 19.46
CA PRO A 344 -12.14 6.02 19.18
C PRO A 344 -11.56 4.83 18.40
N ALA A 345 -12.04 3.62 18.67
CA ALA A 345 -11.54 2.40 18.02
C ALA A 345 -11.60 2.48 16.48
N ALA A 346 -12.69 3.03 15.92
CA ALA A 346 -12.83 3.21 14.47
C ALA A 346 -11.75 4.14 13.86
N VAL A 347 -11.33 5.17 14.59
CA VAL A 347 -10.25 6.07 14.14
C VAL A 347 -8.91 5.36 14.19
N LYS A 348 -8.63 4.62 15.26
CA LYS A 348 -7.41 3.79 15.39
C LYS A 348 -7.35 2.74 14.29
N GLU A 349 -8.48 2.11 13.98
CA GLU A 349 -8.61 1.09 12.93
C GLU A 349 -8.32 1.69 11.56
N ALA A 350 -9.02 2.78 11.21
CA ALA A 350 -8.82 3.47 9.94
C ALA A 350 -7.38 3.97 9.78
N ALA A 351 -6.79 4.58 10.82
CA ALA A 351 -5.42 5.08 10.77
C ALA A 351 -4.39 3.95 10.57
N LEU A 352 -4.53 2.85 11.30
CA LEU A 352 -3.56 1.76 11.28
C LEU A 352 -3.70 0.87 10.05
N TYR A 353 -4.93 0.58 9.61
CA TYR A 353 -5.18 -0.39 8.53
C TYR A 353 -4.97 0.23 7.15
N ASN A 354 -5.15 1.55 7.00
CA ASN A 354 -4.81 2.25 5.77
C ASN A 354 -3.29 2.31 5.50
N LEU A 355 -2.43 2.05 6.50
CA LEU A 355 -0.99 1.87 6.28
C LEU A 355 -0.69 0.65 5.39
N SER A 356 -1.65 -0.25 5.20
CA SER A 356 -1.48 -1.40 4.32
C SER A 356 -1.23 -1.04 2.86
N THR A 357 -1.74 0.11 2.40
CA THR A 357 -1.46 0.65 1.07
C THR A 357 0.01 0.96 0.85
N LEU A 358 0.74 1.38 1.89
CA LEU A 358 2.17 1.65 1.80
C LEU A 358 3.00 0.38 1.51
N ARG A 359 2.46 -0.80 1.87
CA ARG A 359 3.11 -2.10 1.65
C ARG A 359 2.56 -2.85 0.45
N SER A 360 1.44 -2.43 -0.12
CA SER A 360 0.88 -3.06 -1.32
C SER A 360 1.73 -2.75 -2.56
N THR A 361 1.38 -3.38 -3.69
CA THR A 361 1.96 -3.10 -5.00
C THR A 361 1.71 -1.68 -5.52
N THR A 362 0.89 -0.88 -4.82
CA THR A 362 0.73 0.55 -5.10
C THR A 362 2.05 1.29 -4.91
N CYS A 363 2.90 0.88 -3.95
CA CYS A 363 4.13 1.58 -3.63
C CYS A 363 5.36 0.73 -3.98
N PHE A 364 6.44 1.36 -4.46
CA PHE A 364 7.71 0.68 -4.67
C PHE A 364 8.92 1.61 -4.62
N ARG A 365 10.11 1.01 -4.52
CA ARG A 365 11.38 1.72 -4.64
C ARG A 365 12.17 1.18 -5.81
N THR A 366 12.62 2.05 -6.72
CA THR A 366 13.49 1.64 -7.84
C THR A 366 14.90 1.28 -7.34
N ALA A 367 15.75 0.72 -8.20
CA ALA A 367 17.08 0.26 -7.79
C ALA A 367 17.99 1.37 -7.22
N ASP A 368 17.71 2.64 -7.51
CA ASP A 368 18.39 3.80 -6.94
C ASP A 368 17.85 4.22 -5.55
N GLY A 369 16.85 3.52 -5.02
CA GLY A 369 16.30 3.73 -3.69
C GLY A 369 15.14 4.73 -3.61
N ARG A 370 14.86 5.46 -4.69
CA ARG A 370 13.78 6.47 -4.73
C ARG A 370 12.40 5.83 -4.60
N PHE A 371 11.52 6.48 -3.87
CA PHE A 371 10.17 6.02 -3.60
C PHE A 371 9.17 6.52 -4.64
N TYR A 372 8.30 5.62 -5.06
CA TYR A 372 7.29 5.83 -6.08
C TYR A 372 6.00 5.14 -5.66
N GLY A 373 4.90 5.60 -6.23
CA GLY A 373 3.69 4.82 -6.20
C GLY A 373 2.74 5.15 -7.32
N TRP A 374 1.88 4.19 -7.59
CA TRP A 374 0.74 4.34 -8.49
C TRP A 374 -0.34 5.20 -7.82
N GLU A 375 -1.27 5.70 -8.62
CA GLU A 375 -2.50 6.29 -8.10
C GLU A 375 -3.36 5.23 -7.39
N GLY A 376 -3.35 4.02 -7.93
CA GLY A 376 -3.95 2.83 -7.33
C GLY A 376 -3.50 1.57 -8.08
N CYS A 377 -4.14 0.44 -7.82
CA CYS A 377 -3.89 -0.80 -8.55
C CYS A 377 -5.22 -1.48 -8.91
N GLY A 378 -5.30 -2.02 -10.12
CA GLY A 378 -6.24 -3.08 -10.45
C GLY A 378 -5.67 -4.45 -10.08
N ASP A 379 -6.39 -5.51 -10.45
CA ASP A 379 -6.02 -6.88 -10.05
C ASP A 379 -4.69 -7.36 -10.63
N THR A 380 -4.29 -6.85 -11.80
CA THR A 380 -3.13 -7.35 -12.56
C THR A 380 -2.12 -6.27 -12.97
N GLN A 381 -2.44 -4.99 -12.73
CA GLN A 381 -1.62 -3.86 -13.12
C GLN A 381 -1.89 -2.64 -12.23
N GLY A 382 -0.90 -1.76 -12.10
CA GLY A 382 -1.12 -0.42 -11.56
C GLY A 382 -2.22 0.32 -12.32
N CYS A 383 -3.00 1.14 -11.61
CA CYS A 383 -4.06 1.96 -12.17
C CYS A 383 -3.60 3.41 -12.24
N CYS A 384 -3.90 4.04 -13.38
CA CYS A 384 -3.41 5.35 -13.80
C CYS A 384 -1.87 5.43 -13.82
N HIS A 385 -1.33 6.47 -14.45
CA HIS A 385 0.11 6.56 -14.64
C HIS A 385 0.81 7.25 -13.44
N GLY A 386 1.67 6.49 -12.74
CA GLY A 386 2.76 6.98 -11.89
C GLY A 386 2.41 7.73 -10.61
N SER A 387 3.46 8.28 -9.97
CA SER A 387 3.36 9.16 -8.78
C SER A 387 2.73 10.48 -9.19
N CYS A 388 1.39 10.53 -9.21
CA CYS A 388 0.66 11.72 -9.57
C CYS A 388 0.61 12.72 -8.40
N THR A 389 1.02 13.96 -8.64
CA THR A 389 1.25 14.94 -7.56
C THR A 389 -0.04 15.30 -6.82
N HIS A 390 -1.17 15.39 -7.54
CA HIS A 390 -2.48 15.77 -7.00
C HIS A 390 -3.09 14.70 -6.08
N VAL A 391 -3.07 13.41 -6.45
CA VAL A 391 -3.60 12.34 -5.56
C VAL A 391 -2.69 12.13 -4.36
N TRP A 392 -1.37 12.18 -4.57
CA TRP A 392 -0.40 12.05 -3.47
C TRP A 392 -0.36 13.26 -2.53
N ASN A 393 -1.15 14.31 -2.77
CA ASN A 393 -1.41 15.35 -1.76
C ASN A 393 -2.29 14.85 -0.60
N TYR A 394 -3.15 13.86 -0.82
CA TYR A 394 -4.05 13.34 0.21
C TYR A 394 -3.38 12.29 1.11
N GLU A 395 -2.26 11.73 0.68
CA GLU A 395 -1.46 10.79 1.46
C GLU A 395 -0.62 11.56 2.49
N GLN A 396 -0.82 11.24 3.78
CA GLN A 396 -0.22 11.96 4.90
C GLN A 396 0.49 11.05 5.90
N ALA A 397 0.47 9.72 5.75
CA ALA A 397 1.14 8.81 6.67
C ALA A 397 2.65 8.73 6.38
N THR A 398 3.06 8.61 5.12
CA THR A 398 4.47 8.50 4.71
C THR A 398 5.38 9.60 5.28
N PRO A 399 5.07 10.90 5.21
CA PRO A 399 5.95 11.95 5.74
C PRO A 399 6.19 11.88 7.25
N PHE A 400 5.20 11.40 8.03
CA PHE A 400 5.32 11.30 9.49
C PHE A 400 5.88 9.94 9.96
N LEU A 401 5.80 8.91 9.12
CA LEU A 401 6.31 7.57 9.45
C LEU A 401 7.65 7.25 8.76
N PHE A 402 7.91 7.77 7.57
CA PHE A 402 9.05 7.44 6.71
C PHE A 402 9.53 8.69 5.95
N GLY A 403 10.10 9.65 6.68
CA GLY A 403 10.52 10.94 6.15
C GLY A 403 11.59 10.87 5.06
N ASP A 404 12.42 9.82 5.03
CA ASP A 404 13.37 9.56 3.94
C ASP A 404 12.67 9.24 2.61
N LEU A 405 11.62 8.40 2.65
CA LEU A 405 10.81 8.09 1.47
C LEU A 405 10.08 9.33 0.95
N ALA A 406 9.45 10.10 1.85
CA ALA A 406 8.78 11.36 1.50
C ALA A 406 9.74 12.38 0.88
N ARG A 407 10.95 12.58 1.46
CA ARG A 407 11.98 13.46 0.87
C ARG A 407 12.41 13.01 -0.53
N SER A 408 12.53 11.69 -0.76
CA SER A 408 12.86 11.18 -2.08
C SER A 408 11.79 11.51 -3.14
N MET A 409 10.50 11.60 -2.75
CA MET A 409 9.45 12.07 -3.66
C MET A 409 9.61 13.56 -3.99
N ARG A 410 10.01 14.39 -3.02
CA ARG A 410 10.26 15.82 -3.26
C ARG A 410 11.43 16.03 -4.23
N GLU A 411 12.49 15.23 -4.11
CA GLU A 411 13.58 15.24 -5.10
C GLU A 411 13.07 14.90 -6.51
N VAL A 412 12.24 13.86 -6.63
CA VAL A 412 11.66 13.48 -7.93
C VAL A 412 10.81 14.62 -8.50
N GLU A 413 9.93 15.20 -7.71
CA GLU A 413 9.02 16.26 -8.15
C GLU A 413 9.79 17.53 -8.57
N PHE A 414 10.69 18.05 -7.73
CA PHE A 414 11.37 19.31 -7.99
C PHE A 414 12.62 19.16 -8.86
N ALA A 415 13.47 18.16 -8.62
CA ALA A 415 14.73 18.04 -9.37
C ALA A 415 14.57 17.32 -10.71
N GLN A 416 13.55 16.46 -10.88
CA GLN A 416 13.38 15.66 -12.10
C GLN A 416 12.13 16.05 -12.90
N ALA A 417 11.01 16.29 -12.24
CA ALA A 417 9.71 16.52 -12.90
C ALA A 417 9.37 17.99 -13.13
N THR A 418 10.17 18.94 -12.62
CA THR A 418 9.96 20.38 -12.79
C THR A 418 10.92 20.98 -13.83
N GLY A 419 10.38 21.76 -14.77
CA GLY A 419 11.14 22.50 -15.78
C GLY A 419 11.85 23.74 -15.24
N ALA A 420 12.73 24.33 -16.07
CA ALA A 420 13.41 25.58 -15.72
C ALA A 420 12.46 26.79 -15.71
N ASP A 421 11.31 26.65 -16.38
CA ASP A 421 10.17 27.56 -16.39
C ASP A 421 9.23 27.36 -15.18
N GLY A 422 9.51 26.39 -14.30
CA GLY A 422 8.65 26.08 -13.16
C GLY A 422 7.46 25.17 -13.48
N HIS A 423 7.32 24.71 -14.72
CA HIS A 423 6.27 23.77 -15.09
C HIS A 423 6.55 22.39 -14.48
N MET A 424 5.71 21.94 -13.54
CA MET A 424 5.83 20.62 -12.92
C MET A 424 4.92 19.61 -13.62
N SER A 425 5.53 18.57 -14.17
CA SER A 425 4.78 17.42 -14.70
C SER A 425 4.04 16.72 -13.56
N PHE A 426 2.70 16.76 -13.57
CA PHE A 426 1.91 16.20 -12.48
C PHE A 426 1.92 14.67 -12.45
N ARG A 427 2.41 14.02 -13.51
CA ARG A 427 2.74 12.59 -13.53
C ARG A 427 4.20 12.41 -13.94
N VAL A 428 4.89 11.52 -13.24
CA VAL A 428 6.32 11.25 -13.46
C VAL A 428 6.51 9.99 -14.30
N ASN A 429 7.08 10.15 -15.49
CA ASN A 429 7.46 9.00 -16.30
C ASN A 429 8.71 8.31 -15.72
N LEU A 430 8.75 6.99 -15.86
CA LEU A 430 9.94 6.17 -15.68
C LEU A 430 10.41 5.63 -17.05
N PRO A 431 11.74 5.50 -17.29
CA PRO A 431 12.84 5.91 -16.42
C PRO A 431 12.93 7.44 -16.26
N LEU A 432 13.58 7.91 -15.18
CA LEU A 432 13.64 9.33 -14.80
C LEU A 432 14.19 10.27 -15.88
N ALA A 433 14.98 9.77 -16.83
CA ALA A 433 15.39 10.55 -18.01
C ALA A 433 14.22 11.12 -18.81
N GLN A 434 13.01 10.56 -18.63
CA GLN A 434 11.77 11.00 -19.26
C GLN A 434 10.79 11.62 -18.27
N ALA A 435 11.18 11.93 -17.02
CA ALA A 435 10.27 12.29 -15.92
C ALA A 435 9.18 13.33 -16.30
N ARG A 436 9.52 14.29 -17.16
CA ARG A 436 8.65 15.39 -17.62
C ARG A 436 7.80 15.05 -18.85
N GLY A 437 7.86 13.81 -19.35
CA GLY A 437 7.25 13.41 -20.61
C GLY A 437 5.72 13.46 -20.64
N HIS A 438 5.05 13.50 -19.49
CA HIS A 438 3.61 13.73 -19.44
C HIS A 438 3.25 15.17 -19.86
N GLY A 439 4.08 16.16 -19.51
CA GLY A 439 4.00 17.50 -20.09
C GLY A 439 2.77 18.31 -19.70
N LEU A 440 2.08 17.94 -18.62
CA LEU A 440 0.93 18.67 -18.09
C LEU A 440 1.15 18.97 -16.61
N ALA A 441 0.61 20.10 -16.13
CA ALA A 441 0.60 20.47 -14.72
C ALA A 441 -0.81 20.43 -14.13
N ALA A 442 -0.90 20.06 -12.86
CA ALA A 442 -2.10 20.15 -12.04
C ALA A 442 -1.89 21.23 -10.98
N ALA A 443 -2.85 22.15 -10.85
CA ALA A 443 -2.79 23.31 -9.96
C ALA A 443 -2.63 22.89 -8.50
N ASP A 444 -3.52 22.03 -8.03
CA ASP A 444 -3.45 21.43 -6.68
C ASP A 444 -2.18 20.59 -6.50
N GLY A 445 -1.78 19.81 -7.51
CA GLY A 445 -0.58 18.99 -7.49
C GLY A 445 0.69 19.80 -7.26
N GLN A 446 0.93 20.82 -8.10
CA GLN A 446 2.12 21.66 -8.03
C GLN A 446 2.15 22.51 -6.75
N MET A 447 1.03 23.11 -6.37
CA MET A 447 0.93 23.90 -5.14
C MET A 447 1.08 23.00 -3.90
N GLY A 448 0.44 21.84 -3.90
CA GLY A 448 0.58 20.84 -2.83
C GLY A 448 2.01 20.35 -2.66
N CYS A 449 2.78 20.18 -3.74
CA CYS A 449 4.22 19.87 -3.66
C CYS A 449 5.04 20.91 -2.89
N LEU A 450 4.67 22.20 -2.97
CA LEU A 450 5.35 23.26 -2.20
C LEU A 450 5.06 23.15 -0.70
N LEU A 451 3.80 22.89 -0.32
CA LEU A 451 3.46 22.61 1.08
C LEU A 451 4.16 21.34 1.60
N LYS A 452 4.22 20.29 0.77
CA LYS A 452 4.93 19.05 1.12
C LYS A 452 6.44 19.30 1.26
N LEU A 453 7.09 20.08 0.40
CA LEU A 453 8.51 20.42 0.59
C LEU A 453 8.75 21.15 1.91
N TYR A 454 7.90 22.12 2.23
CA TYR A 454 7.97 22.84 3.51
C TYR A 454 7.80 21.89 4.71
N ARG A 455 6.78 21.02 4.68
CA ARG A 455 6.55 20.02 5.74
C ARG A 455 7.77 19.10 5.90
N GLU A 456 8.35 18.64 4.80
CA GLU A 456 9.47 17.69 4.83
C GLU A 456 10.72 18.35 5.40
N TRP A 457 10.97 19.60 5.02
CA TRP A 457 12.03 20.41 5.61
C TRP A 457 11.78 20.69 7.09
N GLN A 458 10.58 21.09 7.48
CA GLN A 458 10.20 21.38 8.86
C GLN A 458 10.35 20.14 9.77
N LEU A 459 9.94 18.97 9.30
CA LEU A 459 10.00 17.73 10.09
C LEU A 459 11.43 17.16 10.17
N SER A 460 12.23 17.30 9.11
CA SER A 460 13.58 16.71 9.05
C SER A 460 14.70 17.64 9.52
N GLY A 461 14.51 18.96 9.41
CA GLY A 461 15.58 19.94 9.57
C GLY A 461 16.64 19.90 8.44
N ASP A 462 16.34 19.27 7.31
CA ASP A 462 17.30 19.06 6.22
C ASP A 462 17.50 20.34 5.37
N GLU A 463 18.45 21.17 5.79
CA GLU A 463 18.79 22.41 5.09
C GLU A 463 19.41 22.18 3.71
N GLU A 464 20.12 21.06 3.52
CA GLU A 464 20.79 20.75 2.25
C GLU A 464 19.75 20.39 1.19
N LEU A 465 18.77 19.55 1.55
CA LEU A 465 17.62 19.27 0.70
C LEU A 465 16.91 20.57 0.31
N LEU A 466 16.55 21.41 1.28
CA LEU A 466 15.87 22.67 0.99
C LEU A 466 16.69 23.54 0.02
N ARG A 467 17.97 23.76 0.30
CA ARG A 467 18.84 24.59 -0.57
C ARG A 467 18.96 24.02 -1.98
N SER A 468 19.03 22.70 -2.11
CA SER A 468 19.17 22.04 -3.41
C SER A 468 17.88 22.09 -4.25
N LEU A 469 16.71 21.97 -3.63
CA LEU A 469 15.42 21.95 -4.32
C LEU A 469 14.78 23.35 -4.46
N TRP A 470 15.18 24.32 -3.63
CA TRP A 470 14.57 25.65 -3.58
C TRP A 470 14.51 26.38 -4.93
N PRO A 471 15.56 26.38 -5.80
CA PRO A 471 15.47 27.10 -7.07
C PRO A 471 14.31 26.60 -7.95
N GLN A 472 14.09 25.29 -8.00
CA GLN A 472 13.00 24.67 -8.73
C GLN A 472 11.66 24.85 -8.03
N ALA A 473 11.63 24.81 -6.70
CA ALA A 473 10.42 25.08 -5.91
C ALA A 473 9.93 26.52 -6.09
N ARG A 474 10.85 27.50 -6.04
CA ARG A 474 10.54 28.89 -6.33
C ARG A 474 10.04 29.07 -7.76
N ALA A 475 10.71 28.48 -8.75
CA ALA A 475 10.26 28.54 -10.14
C ALA A 475 8.84 27.96 -10.28
N ALA A 476 8.54 26.85 -9.59
CA ALA A 476 7.20 26.26 -9.59
C ALA A 476 6.11 27.19 -9.01
N LEU A 477 6.44 28.05 -8.05
CA LEU A 477 5.51 29.09 -7.59
C LEU A 477 5.41 30.23 -8.61
N GLU A 478 6.54 30.71 -9.13
CA GLU A 478 6.61 31.79 -10.13
C GLU A 478 5.88 31.44 -11.44
N PHE A 479 5.77 30.15 -11.78
CA PHE A 479 4.97 29.65 -12.91
C PHE A 479 3.49 30.06 -12.83
N CYS A 480 2.95 30.31 -11.63
CA CYS A 480 1.60 30.85 -11.48
C CYS A 480 1.45 32.22 -12.16
N TRP A 481 2.52 33.03 -12.15
CA TRP A 481 2.52 34.44 -12.51
C TRP A 481 2.88 34.72 -13.97
N GLN A 482 3.14 33.68 -14.75
CA GLN A 482 3.43 33.86 -16.17
C GLN A 482 2.15 34.24 -16.95
N PRO A 483 2.28 34.82 -18.15
CA PRO A 483 1.14 35.09 -19.03
C PRO A 483 0.32 33.82 -19.30
N GLY A 484 -0.99 33.87 -19.04
CA GLY A 484 -1.89 32.72 -19.19
C GLY A 484 -1.72 31.64 -18.11
N GLY A 485 -0.92 31.91 -17.07
CA GLY A 485 -0.77 31.10 -15.88
C GLY A 485 -2.00 31.17 -14.96
N TRP A 486 -1.85 30.68 -13.74
CA TRP A 486 -2.97 30.61 -12.81
C TRP A 486 -3.29 31.96 -12.14
N ASP A 487 -2.31 32.79 -11.81
CA ASP A 487 -2.42 34.13 -11.19
C ASP A 487 -1.54 35.11 -11.98
N ALA A 488 -1.88 35.32 -13.25
CA ALA A 488 -1.02 36.02 -14.21
C ALA A 488 -0.89 37.52 -13.93
N ASP A 489 -1.84 38.13 -13.23
CA ASP A 489 -1.83 39.54 -12.84
C ASP A 489 -1.25 39.79 -11.42
N ARG A 490 -0.89 38.71 -10.70
CA ARG A 490 -0.22 38.74 -9.40
C ARG A 490 -1.06 39.49 -8.36
N ASP A 491 -2.35 39.19 -8.31
CA ASP A 491 -3.26 39.73 -7.31
C ASP A 491 -3.45 38.82 -6.09
N GLY A 492 -2.97 37.57 -6.18
CA GLY A 492 -3.08 36.56 -5.13
C GLY A 492 -4.24 35.58 -5.34
N VAL A 493 -4.94 35.64 -6.47
CA VAL A 493 -6.11 34.82 -6.79
C VAL A 493 -5.84 34.00 -8.05
N MET A 494 -6.11 32.69 -7.98
CA MET A 494 -6.01 31.83 -9.17
C MET A 494 -7.26 31.94 -10.04
N GLU A 495 -7.11 32.35 -11.29
CA GLU A 495 -8.19 32.51 -12.27
C GLU A 495 -8.00 31.65 -13.52
N GLY A 496 -6.76 31.22 -13.80
CA GLY A 496 -6.41 30.52 -15.03
C GLY A 496 -7.02 29.12 -15.16
N CYS A 497 -6.56 28.37 -16.17
CA CYS A 497 -6.97 26.99 -16.42
C CYS A 497 -6.33 26.04 -15.39
N GLN A 498 -7.14 25.50 -14.48
CA GLN A 498 -6.68 24.77 -13.29
C GLN A 498 -7.08 23.29 -13.37
N HIS A 499 -6.26 22.47 -14.05
CA HIS A 499 -6.38 21.01 -13.96
C HIS A 499 -6.14 20.56 -12.52
N ASN A 500 -6.96 19.63 -12.01
CA ASN A 500 -6.94 19.24 -10.60
C ASN A 500 -7.33 17.77 -10.38
N THR A 501 -7.33 17.33 -9.13
CA THR A 501 -7.58 15.93 -8.75
C THR A 501 -8.95 15.36 -9.14
N MET A 502 -9.91 16.18 -9.57
CA MET A 502 -11.20 15.73 -10.07
C MET A 502 -11.14 15.32 -11.55
N ASP A 503 -9.93 15.29 -12.15
CA ASP A 503 -9.64 15.00 -13.56
C ASP A 503 -10.33 15.98 -14.53
N VAL A 504 -10.47 17.24 -14.10
CA VAL A 504 -11.10 18.33 -14.88
C VAL A 504 -10.34 19.64 -14.69
N GLU A 505 -10.58 20.60 -15.56
CA GLU A 505 -10.09 21.98 -15.46
C GLU A 505 -11.16 22.90 -14.89
N TYR A 506 -10.84 23.57 -13.79
CA TYR A 506 -11.63 24.72 -13.33
C TYR A 506 -11.12 26.02 -13.98
N TYR A 507 -12.05 26.91 -14.28
CA TYR A 507 -11.78 28.23 -14.83
C TYR A 507 -12.32 29.30 -13.88
N GLY A 508 -11.45 30.22 -13.47
CA GLY A 508 -11.77 31.25 -12.48
C GLY A 508 -11.52 30.86 -11.02
N PRO A 509 -11.71 31.81 -10.09
CA PRO A 509 -11.49 31.63 -8.67
C PRO A 509 -12.37 30.56 -8.04
N ASN A 510 -11.76 29.62 -7.33
CA ASN A 510 -12.45 28.55 -6.61
C ASN A 510 -11.74 28.26 -5.28
N PRO A 511 -12.47 27.78 -4.26
CA PRO A 511 -11.92 27.62 -2.92
C PRO A 511 -10.89 26.49 -2.80
N GLN A 512 -11.03 25.43 -3.61
CA GLN A 512 -10.11 24.29 -3.55
C GLN A 512 -8.70 24.69 -4.01
N MET A 513 -8.56 25.29 -5.20
CA MET A 513 -7.25 25.77 -5.68
C MET A 513 -6.77 27.00 -4.92
N GLY A 514 -7.68 27.92 -4.58
CA GLY A 514 -7.37 29.09 -3.77
C GLY A 514 -6.72 28.69 -2.43
N GLY A 515 -7.29 27.70 -1.74
CA GLY A 515 -6.70 27.17 -0.51
C GLY A 515 -5.31 26.57 -0.71
N TRP A 516 -5.10 25.78 -1.77
CA TRP A 516 -3.78 25.22 -2.10
C TRP A 516 -2.75 26.32 -2.38
N TYR A 517 -3.12 27.35 -3.14
CA TYR A 517 -2.24 28.45 -3.50
C TYR A 517 -1.87 29.33 -2.32
N LEU A 518 -2.85 29.71 -1.49
CA LEU A 518 -2.58 30.44 -0.25
C LEU A 518 -1.65 29.65 0.67
N GLY A 519 -1.85 28.34 0.77
CA GLY A 519 -0.95 27.45 1.50
C GLY A 519 0.47 27.42 0.93
N ALA A 520 0.60 27.39 -0.41
CA ALA A 520 1.89 27.39 -1.10
C ALA A 520 2.63 28.72 -0.93
N LEU A 521 1.93 29.86 -1.01
CA LEU A 521 2.48 31.18 -0.74
C LEU A 521 3.02 31.27 0.70
N ARG A 522 2.26 30.79 1.69
CA ARG A 522 2.71 30.74 3.08
C ARG A 522 3.91 29.81 3.29
N ALA A 523 3.90 28.63 2.68
CA ALA A 523 5.02 27.70 2.74
C ALA A 523 6.29 28.30 2.11
N ALA A 524 6.15 28.96 0.96
CA ALA A 524 7.23 29.64 0.27
C ALA A 524 7.76 30.85 1.03
N GLU A 525 6.90 31.65 1.69
CA GLU A 525 7.29 32.74 2.59
C GLU A 525 8.27 32.23 3.66
N GLU A 526 7.91 31.17 4.38
CA GLU A 526 8.74 30.62 5.46
C GLU A 526 10.08 30.07 4.94
N MET A 527 10.06 29.29 3.85
CA MET A 527 11.28 28.75 3.23
C MET A 527 12.19 29.87 2.70
N ALA A 528 11.61 30.88 2.05
CA ALA A 528 12.35 32.02 1.50
C ALA A 528 13.00 32.87 2.59
N ARG A 529 12.28 33.18 3.68
CA ARG A 529 12.84 33.88 4.84
C ARG A 529 14.02 33.13 5.42
N TYR A 530 13.87 31.82 5.61
CA TYR A 530 14.92 30.97 6.14
C TYR A 530 16.18 30.98 5.24
N LEU A 531 16.00 30.98 3.92
CA LEU A 531 17.09 31.04 2.95
C LEU A 531 17.66 32.45 2.72
N GLY A 532 17.17 33.47 3.43
CA GLY A 532 17.63 34.85 3.31
C GLY A 532 17.11 35.60 2.08
N GLN A 533 16.02 35.14 1.47
CA GLN A 533 15.35 35.79 0.33
C GLN A 533 14.16 36.65 0.82
N ALA A 534 14.47 37.69 1.60
CA ALA A 534 13.46 38.53 2.25
C ALA A 534 12.44 39.14 1.27
N ASP A 535 12.91 39.76 0.17
CA ASP A 535 12.03 40.39 -0.82
C ASP A 535 11.02 39.39 -1.41
N PHE A 536 11.45 38.16 -1.72
CA PHE A 536 10.56 37.14 -2.25
C PHE A 536 9.57 36.63 -1.20
N ALA A 537 10.00 36.53 0.05
CA ALA A 537 9.11 36.17 1.15
C ALA A 537 8.02 37.21 1.38
N ASP A 538 8.38 38.50 1.32
CA ASP A 538 7.44 39.60 1.48
C ASP A 538 6.46 39.67 0.29
N ASP A 539 6.94 39.46 -0.95
CA ASP A 539 6.08 39.29 -2.14
C ASP A 539 5.05 38.15 -1.94
N CYS A 540 5.48 36.98 -1.46
CA CYS A 540 4.60 35.85 -1.18
C CYS A 540 3.58 36.19 -0.08
N HIS A 541 4.02 36.89 0.96
CA HIS A 541 3.16 37.32 2.06
C HIS A 541 2.07 38.28 1.59
N ASP A 542 2.43 39.27 0.78
CA ASP A 542 1.50 40.28 0.25
C ASP A 542 0.48 39.68 -0.72
N LEU A 543 0.90 38.72 -1.56
CA LEU A 543 -0.01 37.93 -2.39
C LEU A 543 -0.97 37.11 -1.52
N TYR A 544 -0.48 36.46 -0.47
CA TYR A 544 -1.31 35.69 0.45
C TYR A 544 -2.37 36.57 1.13
N LEU A 545 -2.00 37.75 1.63
CA LEU A 545 -2.93 38.65 2.30
C LEU A 545 -4.03 39.16 1.36
N ARG A 546 -3.66 39.54 0.13
CA ARG A 546 -4.64 39.96 -0.88
C ARG A 546 -5.56 38.82 -1.29
N GLY A 547 -4.98 37.66 -1.62
CA GLY A 547 -5.72 36.47 -2.01
C GLY A 547 -6.70 36.00 -0.94
N ARG A 548 -6.29 35.90 0.34
CA ARG A 548 -7.21 35.49 1.40
C ARG A 548 -8.38 36.45 1.55
N ALA A 549 -8.11 37.76 1.54
CA ALA A 549 -9.13 38.77 1.71
C ALA A 549 -10.13 38.72 0.55
N TRP A 550 -9.61 38.55 -0.68
CA TRP A 550 -10.44 38.43 -1.86
C TRP A 550 -11.33 37.19 -1.83
N LEU A 551 -10.77 36.00 -1.52
CA LEU A 551 -11.55 34.76 -1.46
C LEU A 551 -12.65 34.82 -0.39
N ASP A 552 -12.35 35.37 0.79
CA ASP A 552 -13.35 35.54 1.85
C ASP A 552 -14.45 36.53 1.49
N GLU A 553 -14.12 37.64 0.82
CA GLU A 553 -15.11 38.63 0.41
C GLU A 553 -15.98 38.17 -0.75
N HIS A 554 -15.40 37.45 -1.73
CA HIS A 554 -16.05 37.20 -3.02
C HIS A 554 -16.64 35.79 -3.14
N LEU A 555 -16.00 34.78 -2.55
CA LEU A 555 -16.44 33.39 -2.71
C LEU A 555 -17.29 32.90 -1.53
N PHE A 556 -17.13 33.46 -0.32
CA PHE A 556 -17.93 33.04 0.82
C PHE A 556 -19.37 33.56 0.73
N ASN A 557 -20.32 32.64 0.64
CA ASN A 557 -21.72 32.96 0.39
C ASN A 557 -22.58 33.12 1.68
N GLY A 558 -21.91 33.21 2.83
CA GLY A 558 -22.51 33.19 4.18
C GLY A 558 -22.60 31.80 4.83
N GLU A 559 -22.39 30.72 4.09
CA GLU A 559 -22.41 29.34 4.58
C GLU A 559 -21.19 28.52 4.14
N TYR A 560 -20.76 28.66 2.89
CA TYR A 560 -19.64 27.96 2.28
C TYR A 560 -19.06 28.79 1.13
N TYR A 561 -17.93 28.37 0.56
CA TYR A 561 -17.28 29.06 -0.56
C TYR A 561 -17.75 28.48 -1.91
N GLU A 562 -18.08 29.36 -2.85
CA GLU A 562 -18.51 28.98 -4.20
C GLU A 562 -17.38 29.13 -5.23
N HIS A 563 -17.53 28.47 -6.36
CA HIS A 563 -16.64 28.64 -7.52
C HIS A 563 -17.19 29.75 -8.41
N GLU A 564 -16.44 30.84 -8.55
CA GLU A 564 -16.73 31.89 -9.52
C GLU A 564 -16.17 31.50 -10.90
N ILE A 565 -17.05 31.06 -11.79
CA ILE A 565 -16.66 30.57 -13.12
C ILE A 565 -16.29 31.76 -14.01
N ARG A 566 -15.02 31.82 -14.41
CA ARG A 566 -14.50 32.83 -15.36
C ARG A 566 -13.89 32.12 -16.57
N PRO A 567 -14.66 31.91 -17.65
CA PRO A 567 -14.15 31.21 -18.81
C PRO A 567 -13.05 32.04 -19.53
N PRO A 568 -12.00 31.41 -20.06
CA PRO A 568 -10.95 32.11 -20.80
C PRO A 568 -11.47 32.57 -22.17
N ALA A 569 -10.88 33.64 -22.70
CA ALA A 569 -11.30 34.20 -23.99
C ALA A 569 -11.14 33.20 -25.15
N ASP A 570 -10.01 32.49 -25.18
CA ASP A 570 -9.74 31.38 -26.11
C ASP A 570 -8.59 30.51 -25.56
N ALA A 571 -8.20 29.49 -26.33
CA ALA A 571 -7.11 28.59 -25.93
C ALA A 571 -5.72 29.26 -25.92
N ALA A 572 -5.53 30.38 -26.64
CA ALA A 572 -4.26 31.10 -26.64
C ALA A 572 -4.06 31.95 -25.37
N ALA A 573 -5.14 32.21 -24.61
CA ALA A 573 -5.08 32.80 -23.28
C ALA A 573 -4.62 31.83 -22.19
N ILE A 574 -4.43 30.54 -22.50
CA ILE A 574 -4.02 29.50 -21.56
C ILE A 574 -2.56 29.15 -21.79
N ALA A 575 -1.73 29.18 -20.75
CA ALA A 575 -0.33 28.79 -20.86
C ALA A 575 -0.19 27.31 -21.28
N PRO A 576 0.85 26.96 -22.08
CA PRO A 576 1.10 25.58 -22.47
C PRO A 576 1.19 24.63 -21.27
N GLY A 577 0.62 23.44 -21.41
CA GLY A 577 0.68 22.41 -20.37
C GLY A 577 -0.38 22.53 -19.26
N LEU A 578 -1.27 23.54 -19.32
CA LEU A 578 -2.34 23.73 -18.32
C LEU A 578 -3.71 23.15 -18.70
N ARG A 579 -3.89 22.76 -19.96
CA ARG A 579 -5.15 22.22 -20.48
C ARG A 579 -4.90 20.84 -21.07
N HIS A 580 -5.65 19.85 -20.61
CA HIS A 580 -5.67 18.54 -21.23
C HIS A 580 -6.51 18.57 -22.52
N GLU A 581 -6.05 17.90 -23.58
CA GLU A 581 -6.75 17.92 -24.88
C GLU A 581 -8.13 17.23 -24.85
N SER A 582 -8.29 16.24 -23.98
CA SER A 582 -9.49 15.37 -23.94
C SER A 582 -10.22 15.27 -22.60
N MET A 583 -9.65 15.72 -21.48
CA MET A 583 -10.28 15.60 -20.15
C MET A 583 -11.06 16.87 -19.76
N GLY A 584 -10.75 17.99 -20.41
CA GLY A 584 -11.31 19.29 -20.08
C GLY A 584 -12.53 19.75 -20.84
N ALA A 585 -12.90 20.99 -20.56
CA ALA A 585 -13.98 21.69 -21.24
C ALA A 585 -13.78 21.65 -22.76
N ARG A 586 -14.79 21.13 -23.47
CA ARG A 586 -14.81 21.08 -24.94
C ARG A 586 -15.06 22.45 -25.55
N ASP A 587 -15.98 23.19 -24.94
CA ASP A 587 -16.27 24.59 -25.25
C ASP A 587 -15.71 25.47 -24.13
N LEU A 588 -14.79 26.38 -24.46
CA LEU A 588 -14.19 27.29 -23.49
C LEU A 588 -15.10 28.47 -23.15
N SER A 589 -16.12 28.76 -23.96
CA SER A 589 -17.06 29.85 -23.69
C SER A 589 -18.17 29.47 -22.71
N ASP A 590 -18.45 28.17 -22.59
CA ASP A 590 -19.38 27.56 -21.64
C ASP A 590 -18.75 26.27 -21.08
N PRO A 591 -17.76 26.39 -20.19
CA PRO A 591 -16.98 25.25 -19.74
C PRO A 591 -17.84 24.28 -18.94
N GLU A 592 -17.85 23.02 -19.36
CA GLU A 592 -18.48 21.92 -18.63
C GLU A 592 -17.70 21.60 -17.33
N LEU A 593 -18.31 20.81 -16.44
CA LEU A 593 -17.67 20.22 -15.25
C LEU A 593 -17.15 21.25 -14.21
N GLN A 594 -17.73 22.45 -14.20
CA GLN A 594 -17.49 23.46 -13.16
C GLN A 594 -18.40 23.23 -11.94
N LEU A 595 -17.99 23.68 -10.75
CA LEU A 595 -18.78 23.52 -9.53
C LEU A 595 -19.84 24.61 -9.35
N GLY A 596 -19.55 25.85 -9.79
CA GLY A 596 -20.42 27.00 -9.58
C GLY A 596 -20.85 27.15 -8.11
N ALA A 597 -22.17 27.22 -7.88
CA ALA A 597 -22.77 27.36 -6.55
C ALA A 597 -22.76 26.07 -5.69
N GLY A 598 -22.09 25.01 -6.15
CA GLY A 598 -22.03 23.73 -5.45
C GLY A 598 -21.23 23.78 -4.14
N CYS A 599 -21.76 23.15 -3.09
CA CYS A 599 -21.06 22.88 -1.85
C CYS A 599 -20.18 21.62 -2.03
N LEU A 600 -18.90 21.83 -2.36
CA LEU A 600 -17.88 20.79 -2.51
C LEU A 600 -17.36 20.34 -1.14
N VAL A 601 -17.22 19.03 -0.92
CA VAL A 601 -16.66 18.47 0.33
C VAL A 601 -15.22 18.91 0.59
N ASP A 602 -14.48 19.12 -0.49
CA ASP A 602 -13.03 19.34 -0.51
C ASP A 602 -12.62 20.82 -0.63
N GLN A 603 -13.56 21.75 -0.55
CA GLN A 603 -13.30 23.19 -0.71
C GLN A 603 -12.33 23.78 0.34
N LEU A 604 -12.07 23.07 1.45
CA LEU A 604 -11.14 23.48 2.51
C LEU A 604 -9.88 22.60 2.58
N VAL A 605 -9.57 21.82 1.53
CA VAL A 605 -8.41 20.91 1.55
C VAL A 605 -7.07 21.61 1.75
N GLY A 606 -6.88 22.79 1.15
CA GLY A 606 -5.68 23.60 1.37
C GLY A 606 -5.56 24.09 2.82
N GLN A 607 -6.70 24.41 3.46
CA GLN A 607 -6.75 24.76 4.88
C GLN A 607 -6.42 23.57 5.78
N PHE A 608 -6.89 22.36 5.44
CA PHE A 608 -6.47 21.12 6.11
C PHE A 608 -4.95 20.94 6.01
N MET A 609 -4.37 21.05 4.82
CA MET A 609 -2.94 20.90 4.64
C MET A 609 -2.14 21.98 5.37
N ALA A 610 -2.62 23.23 5.39
CA ALA A 610 -1.98 24.30 6.17
C ALA A 610 -1.92 23.97 7.66
N HIS A 611 -2.96 23.37 8.23
CA HIS A 611 -2.91 22.89 9.62
C HIS A 611 -1.93 21.72 9.81
N VAL A 612 -1.86 20.77 8.87
CA VAL A 612 -0.86 19.70 8.90
C VAL A 612 0.57 20.27 8.89
N CYS A 613 0.81 21.32 8.12
CA CYS A 613 2.09 22.03 8.06
C CYS A 613 2.28 23.03 9.22
N GLY A 614 1.32 23.24 10.11
CA GLY A 614 1.43 24.24 11.18
C GLY A 614 1.44 25.71 10.71
N LEU A 615 0.90 26.00 9.52
CA LEU A 615 0.79 27.34 8.93
C LEU A 615 -0.43 28.14 9.42
N GLY A 616 -1.30 27.52 10.23
CA GLY A 616 -2.50 28.15 10.79
C GLY A 616 -3.64 28.35 9.79
N TYR A 617 -4.50 29.33 10.06
CA TYR A 617 -5.66 29.63 9.22
C TYR A 617 -5.27 30.47 7.99
N LEU A 618 -5.51 29.91 6.80
CA LEU A 618 -5.39 30.57 5.51
C LEU A 618 -6.57 31.52 5.24
N LEU A 619 -7.77 31.14 5.63
CA LEU A 619 -9.03 31.90 5.45
C LEU A 619 -9.57 32.35 6.81
N ASP A 620 -10.67 33.10 6.84
CA ASP A 620 -11.32 33.52 8.09
C ASP A 620 -11.75 32.29 8.93
N PRO A 621 -11.36 32.19 10.23
CA PRO A 621 -11.68 31.03 11.05
C PRO A 621 -13.18 30.79 11.27
N GLU A 622 -14.00 31.84 11.30
CA GLU A 622 -15.45 31.72 11.46
C GLU A 622 -16.08 31.19 10.17
N HIS A 623 -15.63 31.68 9.01
CA HIS A 623 -16.06 31.18 7.70
C HIS A 623 -15.66 29.72 7.48
N VAL A 624 -14.44 29.33 7.86
CA VAL A 624 -13.97 27.95 7.82
C VAL A 624 -14.83 27.04 8.69
N ALA A 625 -15.14 27.48 9.91
CA ALA A 625 -15.98 26.72 10.82
C ALA A 625 -17.42 26.55 10.29
N GLU A 626 -18.03 27.61 9.73
CA GLU A 626 -19.36 27.51 9.13
C GLU A 626 -19.33 26.63 7.88
N THR A 627 -18.31 26.74 7.05
CA THR A 627 -18.14 25.90 5.85
C THR A 627 -18.11 24.42 6.20
N HIS A 628 -17.38 24.00 7.24
CA HIS A 628 -17.41 22.62 7.71
C HIS A 628 -18.81 22.16 8.16
N ARG A 629 -19.57 23.02 8.86
CA ARG A 629 -20.95 22.71 9.25
C ARG A 629 -21.86 22.58 8.02
N SER A 630 -21.68 23.44 7.03
CA SER A 630 -22.41 23.44 5.76
C SER A 630 -22.11 22.18 4.95
N ILE A 631 -20.84 21.76 4.85
CA ILE A 631 -20.45 20.50 4.22
C ILE A 631 -21.17 19.32 4.88
N TYR A 632 -21.15 19.23 6.23
CA TYR A 632 -21.85 18.14 6.91
C TYR A 632 -23.37 18.23 6.68
N ARG A 633 -23.97 19.41 6.81
CA ARG A 633 -25.41 19.66 6.62
C ARG A 633 -25.89 19.25 5.23
N HIS A 634 -25.15 19.63 4.19
CA HIS A 634 -25.59 19.51 2.81
C HIS A 634 -25.12 18.21 2.16
N ASN A 635 -23.91 17.73 2.47
CA ASN A 635 -23.27 16.59 1.81
C ASN A 635 -23.45 15.26 2.56
N PHE A 636 -23.70 15.26 3.87
CA PHE A 636 -23.88 14.00 4.62
C PHE A 636 -25.19 13.30 4.26
N ARG A 637 -25.10 11.99 4.05
CA ARG A 637 -26.24 11.09 3.89
C ARG A 637 -26.13 9.98 4.93
N PRO A 638 -27.15 9.80 5.79
CA PRO A 638 -27.13 8.74 6.80
C PRO A 638 -27.30 7.34 6.19
N SER A 639 -27.75 7.24 4.95
CA SER A 639 -27.90 6.01 4.17
C SER A 639 -27.89 6.36 2.68
N LEU A 640 -27.39 5.44 1.85
CA LEU A 640 -27.37 5.53 0.39
C LEU A 640 -28.43 4.67 -0.30
N HIS A 641 -29.34 4.02 0.45
CA HIS A 641 -30.28 3.02 -0.08
C HIS A 641 -31.13 3.54 -1.24
N GLY A 642 -31.56 4.82 -1.16
CA GLY A 642 -32.31 5.51 -2.21
C GLY A 642 -31.50 6.53 -3.01
N HIS A 643 -30.17 6.58 -2.83
CA HIS A 643 -29.32 7.58 -3.47
C HIS A 643 -28.81 7.08 -4.83
N PHE A 644 -29.14 7.81 -5.89
CA PHE A 644 -28.61 7.52 -7.22
C PHE A 644 -27.17 8.03 -7.36
N ASN A 645 -26.22 7.13 -7.59
CA ASN A 645 -24.88 7.44 -8.04
C ASN A 645 -24.61 6.72 -9.37
N HIS A 646 -24.14 7.46 -10.37
CA HIS A 646 -23.84 6.96 -11.71
C HIS A 646 -22.33 6.69 -11.93
N LEU A 647 -21.51 6.92 -10.90
CA LEU A 647 -20.07 6.76 -10.91
C LEU A 647 -19.58 5.82 -9.79
N ARG A 648 -18.25 5.77 -9.62
CA ARG A 648 -17.57 5.01 -8.55
C ARG A 648 -18.24 5.25 -7.20
N THR A 649 -18.48 4.16 -6.47
CA THR A 649 -19.21 4.16 -5.20
C THR A 649 -18.45 3.32 -4.18
N PHE A 650 -18.11 3.92 -3.04
CA PHE A 650 -17.34 3.28 -1.95
C PHE A 650 -18.17 3.05 -0.67
N ALA A 651 -19.47 3.32 -0.73
CA ALA A 651 -20.45 3.06 0.32
C ALA A 651 -21.78 2.70 -0.35
N LEU A 652 -22.50 1.71 0.14
CA LEU A 652 -23.70 1.15 -0.48
C LEU A 652 -24.84 0.96 0.53
N ALA A 653 -26.06 0.86 0.02
CA ALA A 653 -27.25 0.50 0.80
C ALA A 653 -27.38 1.35 2.08
N ASP A 654 -27.29 0.72 3.25
CA ASP A 654 -27.52 1.39 4.54
C ASP A 654 -26.28 2.09 5.10
N GLU A 655 -25.18 2.13 4.35
CA GLU A 655 -23.96 2.83 4.75
C GLU A 655 -24.12 4.36 4.66
N ALA A 656 -23.56 5.06 5.64
CA ALA A 656 -23.50 6.51 5.67
C ALA A 656 -22.30 7.02 4.85
N ALA A 657 -22.47 8.17 4.17
CA ALA A 657 -21.43 8.75 3.34
C ALA A 657 -21.54 10.28 3.25
N LEU A 658 -20.47 10.93 2.81
CA LEU A 658 -20.50 12.30 2.31
C LEU A 658 -20.56 12.27 0.78
N LEU A 659 -21.47 13.04 0.20
CA LEU A 659 -21.51 13.28 -1.24
C LEU A 659 -20.41 14.25 -1.65
N MET A 660 -19.74 14.01 -2.78
CA MET A 660 -18.64 14.87 -3.25
C MET A 660 -19.04 16.34 -3.40
N ALA A 661 -20.19 16.60 -4.03
CA ALA A 661 -20.75 17.93 -4.16
C ALA A 661 -22.28 17.89 -4.05
N THR A 662 -22.86 18.95 -3.49
CA THR A 662 -24.31 19.16 -3.44
C THR A 662 -24.67 20.59 -3.82
N TYR A 663 -25.91 20.82 -4.24
CA TYR A 663 -26.35 22.11 -4.80
C TYR A 663 -27.55 22.65 -4.01
N PRO A 664 -27.34 23.08 -2.75
CA PRO A 664 -28.43 23.44 -1.85
C PRO A 664 -29.19 24.71 -2.30
N ARG A 665 -28.54 25.56 -3.11
CA ARG A 665 -29.10 26.83 -3.62
C ARG A 665 -29.65 26.76 -5.05
N GLY A 666 -29.69 25.58 -5.66
CA GLY A 666 -30.19 25.37 -7.03
C GLY A 666 -29.13 24.86 -8.00
N ARG A 667 -29.56 24.40 -9.19
CA ARG A 667 -28.71 23.97 -10.30
C ARG A 667 -28.49 25.11 -11.28
#